data_AF-A0A8C6MD36-F1
#
_entry.id   AF-A0A8C6MD36-F1
#
_cell.length_a   1.000
_cell.length_b   1.000
_cell.length_c   1.000
_cell.angle_alpha   90.00
_cell.angle_beta   90.00
_cell.angle_gamma   90.00
#
_symmetry.space_group_name_H-M   'P 1'
#
loop_
_entity.id
_entity.type
_entity.pdbx_description
1 polymer ?
#
loop_
_entity_poly.entity_id
_entity_poly.type
_entity_poly.pdbx_seq_one_letter_code
_entity_poly.pdbx_strand_id
1 'polypeptide(L)'
;LQEYHHAQEEEGEFHSAEENAARMKRKRCEAQSEMCSPADWIRQEEWPVGIRNVGSTCWFSAVIQSLFHLPVFRRLVLNYHLSGRLLEKCKSHTDKRNIAFMQELRCLFALMVGSTRRFVDPSAAVELLRNAFRTSEAHSYSFFFYRLNKPNITASCAFRNAEDKQHNPMVQLFYGTFVTERRHEGKSLYNIEQFGQYPLQVNGFNNLDECLEGAMVEKEIESLHSDHNVTSGRERWFKKLPPVLTFELSRFEFNTQLGRPEKIHKKLEFPQIIYMDRYLHKNIERTNERRGEVKKLKEQLAALQQKLECYKNYGSGPLKYPLADMLQFVLEFASTKPTSVSPAEDLRPSFVPLPLCPWARHLTHLACWWWSEGPVAPVLGSLASVSAPQGSCGYSPFTQCKPPSECPPHPAPHSITEEELHFVKTCLQRWRSEVEHDINELKASIDKLNQMLEGIYSDNSLCQVPYRLHAVLVHEGQASAGHYWAYIYDHANQRWMKYNDVSITESSWEELERDSFGGMTNASAYCLMYIDDRLPHLITEDTDDETGQVLRSMDSLPPVLRRFVQEDNRWFQQELSEWEGQFCQTATPQEESTSSAESPNCSLQQKPVEPAPQSGPSAEEPNQGAPSETPSVPEVEKRTDDDAGETAEGTPVQGPEPSIQAPNEVSEVEIPNVGRIMVRADADGYNEEMMLTPAMQGVILAIAKARQTFDSEGPEAGLIKAFHEEYSRLYELSKEEITPLEDARLQHALVYFFQNKAPKRVIERTLLEQFTDRNLSFDERAISIMREARAKLRLIKPEDMDMDEYLQWHDDYRLFRTVFVHLLTGLEHYQHGKMREALNYLAHAYETNASLLLKGDKRGVDNSLIAVYRRKCLTVLNESVSRLFCSGEEGKVEDGVAIMDEAVIPCLHLMSRDVGLSQEDRDAMENIRSHWCCCLSQDMDVALQAKLAELLPRVLDGSTGAVVLKDPPKVQVNQAHDLCSRLAAVMESIHNAAVVTVK
;
A
#
# COMPACT_ATOMS: atom_id res chain seq x y z
N LEU A 1 50.52 19.11 0.02
CA LEU A 1 51.23 18.10 -0.78
C LEU A 1 51.67 16.91 0.06
N GLN A 2 52.70 16.99 0.93
CA GLN A 2 53.02 15.84 1.81
C GLN A 2 51.85 15.47 2.74
N GLU A 3 51.19 16.45 3.39
CA GLU A 3 49.95 16.21 4.16
C GLU A 3 48.78 15.69 3.32
N TYR A 4 48.81 15.85 1.99
CA TYR A 4 47.77 15.36 1.08
C TYR A 4 48.02 13.89 0.71
N HIS A 5 49.29 13.50 0.51
CA HIS A 5 49.65 12.09 0.36
C HIS A 5 49.48 11.31 1.66
N HIS A 6 49.87 11.87 2.81
CA HIS A 6 49.71 11.22 4.11
C HIS A 6 48.22 10.98 4.45
N ALA A 7 47.33 11.87 4.02
CA ALA A 7 45.88 11.65 4.10
C ALA A 7 45.40 10.53 3.15
N GLN A 8 45.93 10.43 1.93
CA GLN A 8 45.61 9.35 1.00
C GLN A 8 46.14 7.97 1.46
N GLU A 9 47.26 7.94 2.17
CA GLU A 9 47.83 6.71 2.75
C GLU A 9 47.04 6.25 3.98
N GLU A 10 46.64 7.18 4.87
CA GLU A 10 45.72 6.87 5.98
C GLU A 10 44.31 6.47 5.51
N GLU A 11 43.77 7.09 4.45
CA GLU A 11 42.53 6.65 3.79
C GLU A 11 42.67 5.22 3.22
N GLY A 12 43.85 4.85 2.72
CA GLY A 12 44.10 3.54 2.12
C GLY A 12 44.07 2.37 3.11
N GLU A 13 44.75 2.50 4.25
CA GLU A 13 44.86 1.39 5.22
C GLU A 13 43.61 1.23 6.10
N PHE A 14 42.95 2.32 6.51
CA PHE A 14 41.79 2.22 7.42
C PHE A 14 40.52 1.71 6.71
N HIS A 15 40.27 2.10 5.45
CA HIS A 15 39.10 1.61 4.72
C HIS A 15 39.17 0.12 4.41
N SER A 16 40.35 -0.42 4.14
CA SER A 16 40.57 -1.86 3.87
C SER A 16 40.02 -2.77 4.99
N ALA A 17 40.10 -2.34 6.26
CA ALA A 17 39.61 -3.13 7.38
C ALA A 17 38.06 -3.20 7.46
N GLU A 18 37.36 -2.09 7.24
CA GLU A 18 35.89 -2.06 7.27
C GLU A 18 35.26 -2.53 5.96
N GLU A 19 35.88 -2.29 4.80
CA GLU A 19 35.42 -2.83 3.51
C GLU A 19 35.40 -4.36 3.53
N ASN A 20 36.42 -5.02 4.08
CA ASN A 20 36.43 -6.48 4.21
C ASN A 20 35.36 -7.02 5.17
N ALA A 21 34.86 -6.21 6.12
CA ALA A 21 33.71 -6.58 6.96
C ALA A 21 32.36 -6.43 6.22
N ALA A 22 32.20 -5.40 5.38
CA ALA A 22 31.02 -5.22 4.52
C ALA A 22 30.96 -6.28 3.40
N ARG A 23 32.11 -6.60 2.80
CA ARG A 23 32.33 -7.66 1.80
C ARG A 23 31.82 -9.03 2.22
N MET A 24 31.80 -9.30 3.53
CA MET A 24 31.42 -10.59 4.11
C MET A 24 29.91 -10.76 4.36
N LYS A 25 29.08 -9.75 4.02
CA LYS A 25 27.61 -9.77 4.24
C LYS A 25 26.75 -9.65 2.98
N ARG A 26 27.34 -9.34 1.81
CA ARG A 26 26.61 -9.40 0.53
C ARG A 26 26.40 -10.87 0.18
N LYS A 27 25.24 -11.43 0.57
CA LYS A 27 24.88 -12.82 0.26
C LYS A 27 24.99 -13.08 -1.24
N ARG A 28 25.53 -14.25 -1.58
CA ARG A 28 25.51 -14.82 -2.93
C ARG A 28 24.07 -14.94 -3.44
N CYS A 29 23.88 -14.84 -4.76
CA CYS A 29 22.56 -14.97 -5.40
C CYS A 29 22.01 -16.41 -5.34
N GLU A 30 21.57 -16.83 -4.15
CA GLU A 30 20.98 -18.15 -3.88
C GLU A 30 19.46 -18.00 -3.63
N ALA A 31 18.73 -17.49 -4.64
CA ALA A 31 17.27 -17.59 -4.82
C ALA A 31 16.79 -16.81 -6.06
N GLN A 32 17.00 -17.34 -7.26
CA GLN A 32 16.16 -17.06 -8.43
C GLN A 32 15.87 -18.37 -9.17
N SER A 33 14.73 -18.40 -9.87
CA SER A 33 14.24 -19.57 -10.59
C SER A 33 15.22 -19.99 -11.70
N GLU A 34 15.15 -21.26 -12.07
CA GLU A 34 15.85 -21.83 -13.22
C GLU A 34 15.54 -21.02 -14.51
N MET A 35 16.49 -21.00 -15.46
CA MET A 35 16.34 -20.43 -16.81
C MET A 35 16.28 -18.88 -16.94
N CYS A 36 17.28 -18.16 -16.42
CA CYS A 36 17.62 -16.80 -16.89
C CYS A 36 19.14 -16.65 -17.00
N SER A 37 19.64 -15.96 -18.04
CA SER A 37 21.08 -15.75 -18.24
C SER A 37 21.54 -14.44 -17.58
N PRO A 38 22.72 -14.38 -16.95
CA PRO A 38 23.32 -13.11 -16.55
C PRO A 38 23.53 -12.13 -17.72
N ALA A 39 23.58 -12.63 -18.97
CA ALA A 39 23.62 -11.79 -20.17
C ALA A 39 22.34 -10.95 -20.37
N ASP A 40 21.18 -11.43 -19.92
CA ASP A 40 19.89 -10.70 -19.96
C ASP A 40 19.89 -9.46 -19.03
N TRP A 41 20.89 -9.39 -18.14
CA TRP A 41 21.08 -8.33 -17.15
C TRP A 41 22.21 -7.37 -17.51
N ILE A 42 22.78 -7.46 -18.71
CA ILE A 42 23.71 -6.44 -19.24
C ILE A 42 22.94 -5.14 -19.48
N ARG A 43 23.50 -4.02 -19.00
CA ARG A 43 22.96 -2.67 -19.22
C ARG A 43 23.15 -2.27 -20.68
N GLN A 44 22.08 -1.83 -21.34
CA GLN A 44 22.18 -1.17 -22.65
C GLN A 44 22.84 0.19 -22.52
N GLU A 45 23.68 0.58 -23.48
CA GLU A 45 24.40 1.86 -23.44
C GLU A 45 23.43 3.05 -23.33
N GLU A 46 23.83 4.07 -22.57
CA GLU A 46 23.04 5.26 -22.19
C GLU A 46 21.72 4.99 -21.39
N TRP A 47 21.28 3.75 -21.19
CA TRP A 47 20.07 3.46 -20.40
C TRP A 47 20.27 3.65 -18.88
N PRO A 48 19.27 4.11 -18.10
CA PRO A 48 19.37 4.19 -16.64
C PRO A 48 19.40 2.81 -15.94
N VAL A 49 19.84 2.78 -14.67
CA VAL A 49 20.03 1.56 -13.87
C VAL A 49 18.84 1.32 -12.92
N GLY A 50 18.24 0.12 -12.97
CA GLY A 50 17.14 -0.30 -12.09
C GLY A 50 17.58 -0.59 -10.65
N ILE A 51 16.61 -0.76 -9.74
CA ILE A 51 16.84 -1.12 -8.33
C ILE A 51 16.08 -2.40 -7.99
N ARG A 52 16.76 -3.38 -7.40
CA ARG A 52 16.13 -4.65 -6.98
C ARG A 52 15.18 -4.43 -5.80
N ASN A 53 13.97 -4.98 -5.86
CA ASN A 53 13.02 -4.97 -4.75
C ASN A 53 13.45 -5.99 -3.68
N VAL A 54 13.82 -5.53 -2.48
CA VAL A 54 14.34 -6.38 -1.38
C VAL A 54 13.20 -6.66 -0.39
N GLY A 55 12.17 -7.36 -0.86
CA GLY A 55 11.00 -7.75 -0.06
C GLY A 55 10.11 -6.56 0.34
N SER A 56 9.17 -6.20 -0.54
CA SER A 56 8.19 -5.12 -0.35
C SER A 56 8.83 -3.75 -0.04
N THR A 57 9.92 -3.43 -0.73
CA THR A 57 10.69 -2.18 -0.55
C THR A 57 10.74 -1.30 -1.81
N CYS A 58 9.87 -1.54 -2.79
CA CYS A 58 9.68 -0.69 -3.99
C CYS A 58 9.45 0.81 -3.69
N TRP A 59 8.88 1.16 -2.53
CA TRP A 59 8.79 2.55 -2.08
C TRP A 59 10.18 3.21 -1.99
N PHE A 60 11.21 2.47 -1.54
CA PHE A 60 12.59 2.94 -1.50
C PHE A 60 13.15 3.08 -2.92
N SER A 61 12.87 2.14 -3.83
CA SER A 61 13.26 2.25 -5.25
C SER A 61 12.74 3.55 -5.87
N ALA A 62 11.45 3.85 -5.71
CA ALA A 62 10.82 5.06 -6.25
C ALA A 62 11.38 6.36 -5.63
N VAL A 63 11.60 6.38 -4.31
CA VAL A 63 12.22 7.51 -3.59
C VAL A 63 13.66 7.74 -4.07
N ILE A 64 14.47 6.68 -4.14
CA ILE A 64 15.88 6.81 -4.53
C ILE A 64 16.04 7.22 -5.99
N GLN A 65 15.28 6.65 -6.93
CA GLN A 65 15.37 7.04 -8.33
C GLN A 65 15.00 8.51 -8.52
N SER A 66 13.88 8.97 -7.93
CA SER A 66 13.46 10.37 -8.03
C SER A 66 14.45 11.37 -7.44
N LEU A 67 15.24 10.98 -6.43
CA LEU A 67 16.32 11.81 -5.88
C LEU A 67 17.65 11.68 -6.63
N PHE A 68 17.99 10.51 -7.16
CA PHE A 68 19.19 10.28 -7.96
C PHE A 68 19.16 11.06 -9.28
N HIS A 69 17.98 11.19 -9.89
CA HIS A 69 17.77 11.93 -11.14
C HIS A 69 17.68 13.46 -10.96
N LEU A 70 17.92 13.99 -9.75
CA LEU A 70 18.26 15.41 -9.52
C LEU A 70 19.79 15.60 -9.54
N PRO A 71 20.41 16.16 -10.59
CA PRO A 71 21.87 16.29 -10.68
C PRO A 71 22.53 16.99 -9.48
N VAL A 72 21.92 18.03 -8.91
CA VAL A 72 22.43 18.69 -7.70
C VAL A 72 22.43 17.77 -6.48
N PHE A 73 21.40 16.94 -6.31
CA PHE A 73 21.35 15.97 -5.21
C PHE A 73 22.39 14.85 -5.41
N ARG A 74 22.50 14.33 -6.64
CA ARG A 74 23.53 13.37 -7.06
C ARG A 74 24.94 13.88 -6.74
N ARG A 75 25.25 15.13 -7.12
CA ARG A 75 26.51 15.82 -6.77
C ARG A 75 26.75 15.90 -5.27
N LEU A 76 25.75 16.29 -4.48
CA LEU A 76 25.87 16.43 -3.02
C LEU A 76 26.13 15.10 -2.31
N VAL A 77 25.51 14.01 -2.77
CA VAL A 77 25.73 12.66 -2.21
C VAL A 77 27.08 12.08 -2.63
N LEU A 78 27.46 12.18 -3.92
CA LEU A 78 28.73 11.65 -4.42
C LEU A 78 29.94 12.39 -3.82
N ASN A 79 29.84 13.71 -3.64
CA ASN A 79 30.90 14.55 -3.03
C ASN A 79 30.76 14.69 -1.50
N TYR A 80 29.99 13.82 -0.84
CA TYR A 80 29.94 13.74 0.62
C TYR A 80 31.26 13.21 1.20
N HIS A 81 31.93 14.02 2.03
CA HIS A 81 33.15 13.65 2.74
C HIS A 81 32.92 13.61 4.25
N LEU A 82 33.44 12.57 4.92
CA LEU A 82 33.39 12.43 6.37
C LEU A 82 34.79 12.67 6.95
N SER A 83 34.99 13.79 7.66
CA SER A 83 36.24 14.01 8.40
C SER A 83 36.29 13.10 9.64
N GLY A 84 37.40 12.38 9.84
CA GLY A 84 37.58 11.48 11.00
C GLY A 84 37.34 12.16 12.36
N ARG A 85 37.69 13.45 12.49
CA ARG A 85 37.44 14.29 13.68
C ARG A 85 35.95 14.53 14.01
N LEU A 86 35.03 14.16 13.11
CA LEU A 86 33.59 14.10 13.38
C LEU A 86 33.17 12.70 13.83
N LEU A 87 33.71 11.64 13.21
CA LEU A 87 33.44 10.25 13.58
C LEU A 87 33.82 9.96 15.05
N GLU A 88 34.96 10.48 15.50
CA GLU A 88 35.41 10.43 16.91
C GLU A 88 34.42 11.11 17.90
N LYS A 89 33.65 12.10 17.43
CA LYS A 89 32.68 12.84 18.26
C LYS A 89 31.30 12.17 18.30
N CYS A 90 31.00 11.26 17.38
CA CYS A 90 29.72 10.56 17.29
C CYS A 90 29.58 9.48 18.37
N LYS A 91 29.24 9.91 19.58
CA LYS A 91 29.02 9.02 20.74
C LYS A 91 27.69 8.25 20.68
N SER A 92 26.68 8.74 19.95
CA SER A 92 25.38 8.07 19.87
C SER A 92 25.38 6.91 18.87
N HIS A 93 24.69 5.82 19.24
CA HIS A 93 24.44 4.68 18.37
C HIS A 93 23.55 5.03 17.16
N THR A 94 22.74 6.09 17.26
CA THR A 94 21.92 6.62 16.16
C THR A 94 22.76 7.37 15.12
N ASP A 95 23.78 8.10 15.55
CA ASP A 95 24.62 8.92 14.67
C ASP A 95 25.53 8.05 13.80
N LYS A 96 26.22 7.08 14.42
CA LYS A 96 27.07 6.12 13.69
C LYS A 96 26.29 5.39 12.59
N ARG A 97 25.05 5.01 12.88
CA ARG A 97 24.15 4.36 11.91
C ARG A 97 23.69 5.29 10.80
N ASN A 98 23.40 6.55 11.12
CA ASN A 98 23.03 7.55 10.12
C ASN A 98 24.20 7.88 9.17
N ILE A 99 25.44 7.87 9.69
CA ILE A 99 26.67 7.98 8.88
C ILE A 99 26.85 6.75 7.98
N ALA A 100 26.73 5.54 8.52
CA ALA A 100 26.81 4.29 7.75
C ALA A 100 25.76 4.24 6.62
N PHE A 101 24.54 4.69 6.88
CA PHE A 101 23.50 4.80 5.85
C PHE A 101 23.91 5.75 4.72
N MET A 102 24.51 6.91 5.04
CA MET A 102 25.01 7.84 4.02
C MET A 102 26.20 7.27 3.22
N GLN A 103 27.03 6.42 3.83
CA GLN A 103 28.12 5.72 3.13
C GLN A 103 27.56 4.69 2.14
N GLU A 104 26.64 3.82 2.56
CA GLU A 104 25.99 2.86 1.64
C GLU A 104 25.16 3.56 0.55
N LEU A 105 24.48 4.67 0.87
CA LEU A 105 23.76 5.48 -0.12
C LEU A 105 24.71 6.08 -1.17
N ARG A 106 25.90 6.53 -0.75
CA ARG A 106 26.95 7.04 -1.65
C ARG A 106 27.51 5.95 -2.56
N CYS A 107 27.70 4.74 -2.04
CA CYS A 107 28.11 3.57 -2.82
C CYS A 107 27.03 3.15 -3.82
N LEU A 108 25.75 3.13 -3.40
CA LEU A 108 24.60 2.85 -4.28
C LEU A 108 24.52 3.88 -5.42
N PHE A 109 24.67 5.17 -5.12
CA PHE A 109 24.69 6.23 -6.14
C PHE A 109 25.84 6.07 -7.14
N ALA A 110 27.04 5.65 -6.69
CA ALA A 110 28.16 5.38 -7.59
C ALA A 110 27.85 4.23 -8.57
N LEU A 111 27.24 3.14 -8.08
CA LEU A 111 26.82 2.01 -8.91
C LEU A 111 25.70 2.41 -9.89
N MET A 112 24.72 3.21 -9.46
CA MET A 112 23.66 3.71 -10.35
C MET A 112 24.19 4.61 -11.49
N VAL A 113 25.30 5.32 -11.29
CA VAL A 113 26.00 6.03 -12.37
C VAL A 113 26.71 5.04 -13.30
N GLY A 114 27.65 4.26 -12.78
CA GLY A 114 28.69 3.60 -13.58
C GLY A 114 28.61 2.08 -13.70
N SER A 115 27.61 1.40 -13.13
CA SER A 115 27.50 -0.07 -13.26
C SER A 115 27.14 -0.48 -14.68
N THR A 116 27.70 -1.60 -15.14
CA THR A 116 27.35 -2.31 -16.39
C THR A 116 26.21 -3.31 -16.19
N ARG A 117 25.72 -3.52 -14.95
CA ARG A 117 24.50 -4.28 -14.69
C ARG A 117 23.27 -3.42 -14.93
N ARG A 118 22.21 -4.03 -15.46
CA ARG A 118 20.89 -3.42 -15.73
C ARG A 118 20.19 -2.94 -14.44
N PHE A 119 20.48 -3.56 -13.30
CA PHE A 119 19.97 -3.16 -11.99
C PHE A 119 21.01 -3.37 -10.89
N VAL A 120 20.84 -2.65 -9.78
CA VAL A 120 21.67 -2.75 -8.57
C VAL A 120 20.86 -3.22 -7.37
N ASP A 121 21.52 -3.84 -6.39
CA ASP A 121 20.89 -4.35 -5.18
C ASP A 121 21.01 -3.34 -4.03
N PRO A 122 19.90 -2.79 -3.48
CA PRO A 122 19.94 -1.78 -2.43
C PRO A 122 20.03 -2.37 -1.01
N SER A 123 20.14 -3.70 -0.85
CA SER A 123 19.98 -4.41 0.43
C SER A 123 20.76 -3.79 1.59
N ALA A 124 22.03 -3.41 1.40
CA ALA A 124 22.84 -2.83 2.48
C ALA A 124 22.26 -1.52 3.03
N ALA A 125 21.87 -0.59 2.15
CA ALA A 125 21.21 0.65 2.53
C ALA A 125 19.81 0.41 3.14
N VAL A 126 19.07 -0.56 2.59
CA VAL A 126 17.72 -0.94 3.05
C VAL A 126 17.73 -1.59 4.44
N GLU A 127 18.70 -2.46 4.75
CA GLU A 127 18.88 -3.04 6.09
C GLU A 127 19.25 -1.98 7.13
N LEU A 128 20.14 -1.06 6.77
CA LEU A 128 20.50 0.11 7.59
C LEU A 128 19.33 1.08 7.82
N LEU A 129 18.23 0.97 7.06
CA LEU A 129 16.94 1.62 7.36
C LEU A 129 15.99 0.71 8.15
N ARG A 130 15.73 -0.51 7.67
CA ARG A 130 14.79 -1.52 8.21
C ARG A 130 14.90 -1.68 9.73
N ASN A 131 16.12 -1.79 10.26
CA ASN A 131 16.35 -1.96 11.70
C ASN A 131 15.97 -0.75 12.58
N ALA A 132 15.34 0.31 12.04
CA ALA A 132 14.89 1.52 12.74
C ALA A 132 13.40 1.82 12.48
N PHE A 133 12.78 1.18 11.50
CA PHE A 133 11.34 1.24 11.29
C PHE A 133 10.66 0.29 12.27
N ARG A 134 10.38 0.79 13.48
CA ARG A 134 9.58 0.10 14.52
C ARG A 134 8.21 0.76 14.76
N THR A 135 7.80 1.70 13.89
CA THR A 135 6.52 2.42 13.95
C THR A 135 5.83 2.43 12.58
N SER A 136 4.50 2.53 12.56
CA SER A 136 3.68 2.33 11.35
C SER A 136 3.78 3.43 10.28
N GLU A 137 4.45 4.54 10.57
CA GLU A 137 4.57 5.73 9.71
C GLU A 137 5.73 5.63 8.69
N ALA A 138 6.33 4.44 8.56
CA ALA A 138 7.67 4.21 8.01
C ALA A 138 7.86 4.42 6.48
N HIS A 139 6.81 4.79 5.73
CA HIS A 139 6.80 4.70 4.27
C HIS A 139 6.78 6.04 3.51
N SER A 140 6.72 7.20 4.18
CA SER A 140 6.68 8.51 3.51
C SER A 140 8.06 9.10 3.17
N TYR A 141 8.11 9.77 2.01
CA TYR A 141 9.17 10.67 1.55
C TYR A 141 9.64 11.65 2.66
N SER A 142 8.68 12.14 3.46
CA SER A 142 8.89 13.07 4.56
C SER A 142 9.82 12.51 5.64
N PHE A 143 9.70 11.23 6.01
CA PHE A 143 10.55 10.61 7.03
C PHE A 143 11.99 10.39 6.54
N PHE A 144 12.15 10.06 5.26
CA PHE A 144 13.48 9.95 4.63
C PHE A 144 14.23 11.29 4.71
N PHE A 145 13.56 12.39 4.35
CA PHE A 145 14.13 13.74 4.47
C PHE A 145 14.33 14.20 5.91
N TYR A 146 13.41 13.91 6.83
CA TYR A 146 13.58 14.18 8.26
C TYR A 146 14.84 13.49 8.83
N ARG A 147 15.18 12.30 8.33
CA ARG A 147 16.39 11.57 8.72
C ARG A 147 17.65 12.18 8.11
N LEU A 148 17.64 12.49 6.81
CA LEU A 148 18.76 13.15 6.12
C LEU A 148 19.10 14.51 6.74
N ASN A 149 18.09 15.26 7.19
CA ASN A 149 18.27 16.61 7.76
C ASN A 149 18.63 16.63 9.25
N LYS A 150 19.08 15.52 9.82
CA LYS A 150 19.67 15.52 11.17
C LYS A 150 21.00 16.30 11.17
N PRO A 151 21.30 17.06 12.25
CA PRO A 151 22.44 17.99 12.28
C PRO A 151 23.80 17.31 12.05
N ASN A 152 23.93 16.03 12.40
CA ASN A 152 25.20 15.32 12.30
C ASN A 152 25.53 14.82 10.88
N ILE A 153 24.54 14.54 10.03
CA ILE A 153 24.75 14.29 8.58
C ILE A 153 25.05 15.61 7.85
N THR A 154 24.29 16.64 8.23
CA THR A 154 24.29 17.92 7.52
C THR A 154 25.50 18.79 7.87
N ALA A 155 26.13 18.56 9.04
CA ALA A 155 27.45 19.12 9.37
C ALA A 155 28.58 18.54 8.49
N SER A 156 28.60 17.24 8.19
CA SER A 156 29.61 16.64 7.29
C SER A 156 29.44 17.06 5.84
N CYS A 157 28.21 17.36 5.38
CA CYS A 157 27.98 17.99 4.07
C CYS A 157 28.56 19.42 3.95
N ALA A 158 28.95 20.07 5.05
CA ALA A 158 29.07 21.53 5.13
C ALA A 158 30.44 22.05 5.63
N PHE A 159 31.55 21.47 5.16
CA PHE A 159 32.90 22.01 5.43
C PHE A 159 33.83 22.04 4.20
N ARG A 160 34.00 23.24 3.63
CA ARG A 160 35.26 23.67 2.99
C ARG A 160 35.89 24.87 3.70
N ASN A 161 35.09 25.78 4.27
CA ASN A 161 35.56 26.97 5.02
C ASN A 161 34.95 27.04 6.44
N ALA A 162 35.58 27.82 7.32
CA ALA A 162 35.20 27.93 8.74
C ALA A 162 34.09 28.96 9.03
N GLU A 163 33.66 29.73 8.03
CA GLU A 163 32.68 30.82 8.16
C GLU A 163 31.23 30.37 7.86
N ASP A 164 31.05 29.34 7.01
CA ASP A 164 29.75 28.82 6.52
C ASP A 164 28.89 28.06 7.57
N LYS A 165 29.04 28.36 8.86
CA LYS A 165 28.35 27.69 9.99
C LYS A 165 26.82 27.83 10.01
N GLN A 166 26.22 28.51 9.03
CA GLN A 166 24.78 28.76 8.95
C GLN A 166 24.06 28.04 7.80
N HIS A 167 24.75 27.44 6.83
CA HIS A 167 24.13 27.05 5.56
C HIS A 167 24.37 25.58 5.18
N ASN A 168 23.37 24.75 5.47
CA ASN A 168 23.28 23.35 5.02
C ASN A 168 22.68 23.29 3.59
N PRO A 169 23.37 22.72 2.59
CA PRO A 169 22.88 22.65 1.22
C PRO A 169 21.60 21.81 1.06
N MET A 170 21.41 20.77 1.88
CA MET A 170 20.22 19.91 1.82
C MET A 170 18.96 20.67 2.26
N VAL A 171 19.07 21.49 3.32
CA VAL A 171 17.99 22.41 3.74
C VAL A 171 17.74 23.49 2.69
N GLN A 172 18.78 24.03 2.06
CA GLN A 172 18.62 25.04 1.01
C GLN A 172 17.89 24.49 -0.24
N LEU A 173 18.08 23.21 -0.57
CA LEU A 173 17.52 22.58 -1.77
C LEU A 173 16.03 22.19 -1.63
N PHE A 174 15.61 21.71 -0.45
CA PHE A 174 14.27 21.16 -0.23
C PHE A 174 13.38 21.92 0.76
N TYR A 175 13.88 22.91 1.52
CA TYR A 175 13.07 23.62 2.52
C TYR A 175 12.79 25.09 2.17
N GLY A 176 11.51 25.43 2.26
CA GLY A 176 10.99 26.80 2.18
C GLY A 176 10.48 27.31 3.52
N THR A 177 9.88 28.50 3.50
CA THR A 177 9.14 29.08 4.63
C THR A 177 7.83 29.68 4.17
N PHE A 178 6.74 29.40 4.87
CA PHE A 178 5.46 30.09 4.70
C PHE A 178 5.15 31.00 5.89
N VAL A 179 4.23 31.94 5.68
CA VAL A 179 3.66 32.81 6.70
C VAL A 179 2.22 32.39 6.93
N THR A 180 1.87 32.13 8.19
CA THR A 180 0.47 32.12 8.63
C THR A 180 0.08 33.56 9.01
N GLU A 181 -0.97 34.13 8.41
CA GLU A 181 -1.70 35.26 8.97
C GLU A 181 -2.98 34.74 9.68
N ARG A 182 -3.22 35.19 10.90
CA ARG A 182 -4.52 35.04 11.59
C ARG A 182 -5.07 36.41 11.95
N ARG A 183 -6.34 36.67 11.66
CA ARG A 183 -7.03 37.92 12.04
C ARG A 183 -7.95 37.66 13.23
N HIS A 184 -7.64 38.26 14.38
CA HIS A 184 -8.46 38.18 15.60
C HIS A 184 -8.70 39.59 16.14
N GLU A 185 -9.96 39.98 16.32
CA GLU A 185 -10.35 41.30 16.89
C GLU A 185 -9.64 42.52 16.27
N GLY A 186 -9.45 42.50 14.94
CA GLY A 186 -8.77 43.58 14.20
C GLY A 186 -7.24 43.63 14.36
N LYS A 187 -6.62 42.62 14.97
CA LYS A 187 -5.17 42.43 15.03
C LYS A 187 -4.76 41.25 14.13
N SER A 188 -3.88 41.50 13.17
CA SER A 188 -3.21 40.44 12.41
C SER A 188 -2.01 39.91 13.19
N LEU A 189 -2.02 38.60 13.47
CA LEU A 189 -0.89 37.86 14.01
C LEU A 189 -0.19 37.10 12.88
N TYR A 190 1.13 37.21 12.81
CA TYR A 190 1.97 36.58 11.78
C TYR A 190 2.88 35.54 12.42
N ASN A 191 2.79 34.28 11.98
CA ASN A 191 3.75 33.23 12.32
C ASN A 191 4.56 32.85 11.07
N ILE A 192 5.83 32.49 11.23
CA ILE A 192 6.69 32.04 10.12
C ILE A 192 7.10 30.60 10.39
N GLU A 193 6.71 29.71 9.49
CA GLU A 193 6.88 28.25 9.63
C GLU A 193 7.75 27.73 8.49
N GLN A 194 8.72 26.87 8.82
CA GLN A 194 9.58 26.21 7.84
C GLN A 194 8.92 24.91 7.38
N PHE A 195 8.90 24.66 6.07
CA PHE A 195 8.35 23.45 5.46
C PHE A 195 9.38 22.80 4.53
N GLY A 196 9.29 21.49 4.35
CA GLY A 196 10.04 20.75 3.33
C GLY A 196 9.06 20.31 2.25
N GLN A 197 8.53 19.11 2.44
CA GLN A 197 7.31 18.66 1.76
C GLN A 197 6.08 19.43 2.29
N TYR A 198 5.17 19.81 1.39
CA TYR A 198 3.91 20.49 1.74
C TYR A 198 2.72 19.52 1.58
N PRO A 199 2.02 19.13 2.65
CA PRO A 199 0.93 18.17 2.58
C PRO A 199 -0.36 18.81 2.06
N LEU A 200 -1.10 18.06 1.24
CA LEU A 200 -2.33 18.46 0.57
C LEU A 200 -3.38 17.34 0.71
N GLN A 201 -4.61 17.71 1.07
CA GLN A 201 -5.75 16.79 1.15
C GLN A 201 -6.48 16.77 -0.19
N VAL A 202 -6.63 15.59 -0.79
CA VAL A 202 -7.14 15.45 -2.18
C VAL A 202 -8.67 15.49 -2.27
N ASN A 203 -9.40 15.29 -1.16
CA ASN A 203 -10.85 15.28 -1.17
C ASN A 203 -11.45 16.64 -1.58
N GLY A 204 -12.63 16.63 -2.20
CA GLY A 204 -13.32 17.81 -2.71
C GLY A 204 -12.76 18.36 -4.03
N PHE A 205 -11.45 18.54 -4.15
CA PHE A 205 -10.78 19.26 -5.26
C PHE A 205 -10.67 18.46 -6.56
N ASN A 206 -10.58 19.14 -7.71
CA ASN A 206 -10.46 18.49 -9.04
C ASN A 206 -9.06 18.63 -9.63
N ASN A 207 -8.33 19.69 -9.26
CA ASN A 207 -6.96 19.93 -9.70
C ASN A 207 -6.07 20.45 -8.56
N LEU A 208 -4.76 20.43 -8.79
CA LEU A 208 -3.74 20.84 -7.82
C LEU A 208 -3.86 22.31 -7.40
N ASP A 209 -4.32 23.20 -8.28
CA ASP A 209 -4.48 24.62 -7.95
C ASP A 209 -5.64 24.85 -6.96
N GLU A 210 -6.79 24.20 -7.18
CA GLU A 210 -7.90 24.21 -6.23
C GLU A 210 -7.49 23.64 -4.87
N CYS A 211 -6.71 22.55 -4.88
CA CYS A 211 -6.20 21.90 -3.68
C CYS A 211 -5.21 22.80 -2.90
N LEU A 212 -4.35 23.54 -3.61
CA LEU A 212 -3.45 24.54 -3.01
C LEU A 212 -4.19 25.75 -2.45
N GLU A 213 -5.16 26.31 -3.18
CA GLU A 213 -6.02 27.39 -2.67
C GLU A 213 -6.77 26.95 -1.40
N GLY A 214 -7.33 25.73 -1.39
CA GLY A 214 -7.98 25.14 -0.22
C GLY A 214 -7.03 24.97 0.98
N ALA A 215 -5.83 24.45 0.75
CA ALA A 215 -4.79 24.29 1.77
C ALA A 215 -4.12 25.61 2.21
N MET A 216 -4.44 26.74 1.58
CA MET A 216 -4.00 28.08 1.96
C MET A 216 -5.06 28.90 2.68
N VAL A 217 -6.34 28.67 2.41
CA VAL A 217 -7.46 29.38 3.05
C VAL A 217 -8.15 28.45 4.04
N GLU A 218 -7.50 28.25 5.19
CA GLU A 218 -8.10 27.56 6.33
C GLU A 218 -9.22 28.43 6.92
N LYS A 219 -10.44 28.21 6.43
CA LYS A 219 -11.64 28.55 7.17
C LYS A 219 -11.70 27.63 8.39
N GLU A 220 -11.71 28.21 9.57
CA GLU A 220 -12.06 27.45 10.79
C GLU A 220 -13.48 26.91 10.62
N ILE A 221 -13.73 25.68 11.11
CA ILE A 221 -15.08 25.10 11.17
C ILE A 221 -15.92 26.07 12.01
N GLU A 222 -17.03 26.56 11.46
CA GLU A 222 -17.84 27.60 12.10
C GLU A 222 -18.35 27.12 13.47
N SER A 223 -17.74 27.64 14.54
CA SER A 223 -18.13 27.31 15.90
C SER A 223 -19.51 27.89 16.19
N LEU A 224 -20.54 27.04 16.19
CA LEU A 224 -21.98 27.36 16.32
C LEU A 224 -22.39 28.01 17.67
N HIS A 225 -21.46 28.59 18.42
CA HIS A 225 -21.65 29.15 19.76
C HIS A 225 -20.99 30.53 19.95
N SER A 226 -21.21 31.48 19.02
CA SER A 226 -21.16 32.92 19.32
C SER A 226 -21.95 33.76 18.33
N ASP A 227 -22.85 34.63 18.81
CA ASP A 227 -23.65 35.58 18.01
C ASP A 227 -22.85 36.78 17.46
N HIS A 228 -21.59 36.56 17.06
CA HIS A 228 -20.66 37.60 16.63
C HIS A 228 -20.05 37.27 15.27
N ASN A 229 -20.56 37.91 14.22
CA ASN A 229 -20.08 37.79 12.83
C ASN A 229 -18.66 38.41 12.66
N VAL A 230 -17.65 37.73 13.17
CA VAL A 230 -16.22 38.04 12.96
C VAL A 230 -15.51 36.75 12.56
N THR A 231 -15.44 36.48 11.26
CA THR A 231 -14.78 35.28 10.71
C THR A 231 -13.26 35.36 10.88
N SER A 232 -12.73 34.59 11.83
CA SER A 232 -11.30 34.43 12.15
C SER A 232 -10.55 33.60 11.10
N GLY A 233 -10.59 34.03 9.84
CA GLY A 233 -9.88 33.35 8.75
C GLY A 233 -8.38 33.21 9.02
N ARG A 234 -7.86 31.99 8.83
CA ARG A 234 -6.42 31.71 8.81
C ARG A 234 -5.97 31.57 7.36
N GLU A 235 -5.12 32.49 6.92
CA GLU A 235 -4.50 32.44 5.59
C GLU A 235 -3.04 31.98 5.70
N ARG A 236 -2.58 31.18 4.74
CA ARG A 236 -1.18 30.76 4.59
C ARG A 236 -0.62 31.26 3.26
N TRP A 237 0.60 31.79 3.28
CA TRP A 237 1.24 32.40 2.11
C TRP A 237 2.72 32.02 2.02
N PHE A 238 3.21 31.57 0.86
CA PHE A 238 4.63 31.23 0.71
C PHE A 238 5.51 32.49 0.73
N LYS A 239 6.52 32.52 1.61
CA LYS A 239 7.49 33.63 1.73
C LYS A 239 8.82 33.32 1.05
N LYS A 240 9.26 32.06 1.11
CA LYS A 240 10.38 31.51 0.35
C LYS A 240 10.00 30.10 -0.08
N LEU A 241 10.11 29.80 -1.37
CA LEU A 241 9.97 28.45 -1.90
C LEU A 241 11.35 27.76 -1.92
N PRO A 242 11.42 26.43 -1.79
CA PRO A 242 12.63 25.66 -2.07
C PRO A 242 12.87 25.55 -3.59
N PRO A 243 14.12 25.41 -4.07
CA PRO A 243 14.42 25.11 -5.47
C PRO A 243 13.81 23.77 -5.94
N VAL A 244 13.67 22.79 -5.05
CA VAL A 244 12.92 21.54 -5.27
C VAL A 244 11.72 21.52 -4.34
N LEU A 245 10.51 21.59 -4.91
CA LEU A 245 9.24 21.71 -4.20
C LEU A 245 8.48 20.37 -4.26
N THR A 246 8.23 19.77 -3.10
CA THR A 246 7.51 18.48 -2.99
C THR A 246 6.14 18.65 -2.36
N PHE A 247 5.12 18.03 -2.97
CA PHE A 247 3.76 17.96 -2.44
C PHE A 247 3.45 16.52 -2.00
N GLU A 248 2.80 16.35 -0.84
CA GLU A 248 2.24 15.07 -0.40
C GLU A 248 0.74 15.07 -0.69
N LEU A 249 0.27 14.14 -1.53
CA LEU A 249 -1.13 14.02 -1.91
C LEU A 249 -1.82 13.00 -1.00
N SER A 250 -2.36 13.47 0.13
CA SER A 250 -3.12 12.62 1.03
C SER A 250 -4.46 12.24 0.40
N ARG A 251 -4.56 10.96 0.03
CA ARG A 251 -5.75 10.32 -0.53
C ARG A 251 -6.41 9.33 0.44
N PHE A 252 -5.91 9.19 1.67
CA PHE A 252 -6.50 8.27 2.65
C PHE A 252 -7.37 9.04 3.64
N GLU A 253 -8.65 8.68 3.71
CA GLU A 253 -9.60 9.20 4.70
C GLU A 253 -10.30 8.04 5.41
N PHE A 254 -10.74 8.26 6.64
CA PHE A 254 -11.40 7.22 7.43
C PHE A 254 -12.87 7.08 7.01
N ASN A 255 -13.22 5.96 6.36
CA ASN A 255 -14.60 5.67 6.01
C ASN A 255 -15.32 5.12 7.25
N THR A 256 -16.17 5.97 7.87
CA THR A 256 -16.96 5.65 9.06
C THR A 256 -17.95 4.51 8.86
N GLN A 257 -18.38 4.21 7.62
CA GLN A 257 -19.27 3.09 7.31
C GLN A 257 -18.52 1.75 7.18
N LEU A 258 -17.20 1.79 6.94
CA LEU A 258 -16.36 0.59 6.75
C LEU A 258 -15.33 0.40 7.88
N GLY A 259 -15.31 1.26 8.90
CA GLY A 259 -14.43 1.18 10.06
C GLY A 259 -12.93 1.30 9.75
N ARG A 260 -12.55 1.76 8.56
CA ARG A 260 -11.16 1.67 8.06
C ARG A 260 -10.76 2.86 7.17
N PRO A 261 -9.46 3.19 7.09
CA PRO A 261 -8.97 4.16 6.10
C PRO A 261 -9.14 3.62 4.67
N GLU A 262 -9.83 4.38 3.84
CA GLU A 262 -10.09 4.07 2.43
C GLU A 262 -9.35 5.05 1.51
N LYS A 263 -9.04 4.61 0.29
CA LYS A 263 -8.31 5.39 -0.71
C LYS A 263 -9.28 6.16 -1.59
N ILE A 264 -9.10 7.47 -1.70
CA ILE A 264 -9.88 8.34 -2.57
C ILE A 264 -9.40 8.16 -4.02
N HIS A 265 -10.16 7.38 -4.77
CA HIS A 265 -9.98 7.17 -6.21
C HIS A 265 -10.50 8.33 -7.08
N LYS A 266 -10.86 9.50 -6.50
CA LYS A 266 -11.24 10.69 -7.28
C LYS A 266 -10.06 11.14 -8.17
N LYS A 267 -10.36 11.49 -9.43
CA LYS A 267 -9.41 12.14 -10.34
C LYS A 267 -8.94 13.47 -9.73
N LEU A 268 -7.62 13.66 -9.65
CA LEU A 268 -6.98 14.94 -9.34
C LEU A 268 -5.95 15.24 -10.42
N GLU A 269 -6.16 16.33 -11.15
CA GLU A 269 -5.31 16.77 -12.25
C GLU A 269 -4.17 17.67 -11.74
N PHE A 270 -2.97 17.53 -12.31
CA PHE A 270 -1.83 18.39 -11.99
C PHE A 270 -1.02 18.71 -13.25
N PRO A 271 -0.53 19.96 -13.42
CA PRO A 271 0.11 20.38 -14.66
C PRO A 271 1.60 20.00 -14.73
N GLN A 272 2.17 19.94 -15.94
CA GLN A 272 3.62 19.80 -16.13
C GLN A 272 4.41 21.04 -15.65
N ILE A 273 3.78 22.22 -15.62
CA ILE A 273 4.35 23.47 -15.11
C ILE A 273 3.30 24.16 -14.23
N ILE A 274 3.64 24.46 -12.98
CA ILE A 274 2.81 25.24 -12.05
C ILE A 274 3.43 26.62 -11.82
N TYR A 275 2.61 27.67 -11.93
CA TYR A 275 3.03 29.05 -11.61
C TYR A 275 2.69 29.38 -10.16
N MET A 276 3.73 29.52 -9.35
CA MET A 276 3.60 29.67 -7.89
C MET A 276 3.31 31.11 -7.45
N ASP A 277 3.31 32.09 -8.36
CA ASP A 277 3.12 33.51 -8.07
C ASP A 277 1.87 33.82 -7.25
N ARG A 278 0.73 33.19 -7.56
CA ARG A 278 -0.54 33.46 -6.87
C ARG A 278 -0.47 33.10 -5.38
N TYR A 279 0.40 32.16 -5.02
CA TYR A 279 0.60 31.63 -3.66
C TYR A 279 1.69 32.36 -2.86
N LEU A 280 2.40 33.33 -3.47
CA LEU A 280 3.47 34.09 -2.82
C LEU A 280 2.93 35.28 -2.03
N HIS A 281 3.41 35.44 -0.78
CA HIS A 281 3.13 36.60 0.08
C HIS A 281 3.44 37.96 -0.59
N LYS A 282 4.37 37.99 -1.55
CA LYS A 282 4.68 39.21 -2.33
C LYS A 282 3.49 39.72 -3.15
N ASN A 283 2.58 38.82 -3.56
CA ASN A 283 1.51 39.09 -4.51
C ASN A 283 0.11 39.13 -3.84
N ILE A 284 0.05 39.04 -2.50
CA ILE A 284 -1.17 38.91 -1.69
C ILE A 284 -2.32 39.85 -2.10
N GLU A 285 -2.02 41.12 -2.36
CA GLU A 285 -3.01 42.12 -2.79
C GLU A 285 -3.69 41.71 -4.11
N ARG A 286 -2.88 41.40 -5.14
CA ARG A 286 -3.36 40.97 -6.46
C ARG A 286 -4.09 39.64 -6.42
N THR A 287 -3.58 38.67 -5.65
CA THR A 287 -4.26 37.38 -5.47
C THR A 287 -5.63 37.58 -4.82
N ASN A 288 -5.74 38.46 -3.82
CA ASN A 288 -7.03 38.71 -3.15
C ASN A 288 -8.00 39.54 -4.01
N GLU A 289 -7.52 40.45 -4.86
CA GLU A 289 -8.32 41.10 -5.92
C GLU A 289 -8.88 40.05 -6.90
N ARG A 290 -8.02 39.20 -7.47
CA ARG A 290 -8.38 38.14 -8.43
C ARG A 290 -9.30 37.09 -7.79
N ARG A 291 -9.09 36.66 -6.55
CA ARG A 291 -10.03 35.83 -5.76
C ARG A 291 -11.41 36.50 -5.62
N GLY A 292 -11.44 37.81 -5.43
CA GLY A 292 -12.69 38.60 -5.38
C GLY A 292 -13.45 38.63 -6.70
N GLU A 293 -12.75 38.58 -7.84
CA GLU A 293 -13.35 38.42 -9.17
C GLU A 293 -13.82 36.98 -9.41
N VAL A 294 -13.00 35.97 -9.09
CA VAL A 294 -13.37 34.54 -9.13
C VAL A 294 -14.67 34.30 -8.35
N LYS A 295 -14.81 34.87 -7.15
CA LYS A 295 -16.01 34.71 -6.31
C LYS A 295 -17.26 35.24 -7.04
N LYS A 296 -17.22 36.47 -7.55
CA LYS A 296 -18.33 37.08 -8.30
C LYS A 296 -18.70 36.29 -9.56
N LEU A 297 -17.69 35.78 -10.27
CA LEU A 297 -17.89 35.00 -11.49
C LEU A 297 -18.45 33.61 -11.20
N LYS A 298 -18.02 32.94 -10.12
CA LYS A 298 -18.63 31.67 -9.65
C LYS A 298 -20.06 31.88 -9.12
N GLU A 299 -20.36 33.00 -8.46
CA GLU A 299 -21.73 33.39 -8.06
C GLU A 299 -22.64 33.61 -9.29
N GLN A 300 -22.16 34.28 -10.33
CA GLN A 300 -22.87 34.45 -11.60
C GLN A 300 -23.06 33.11 -12.34
N LEU A 301 -22.02 32.28 -12.39
CA LEU A 301 -22.06 30.95 -13.00
C LEU A 301 -23.14 30.08 -12.35
N ALA A 302 -23.18 30.02 -11.02
CA ALA A 302 -24.17 29.25 -10.27
C ALA A 302 -25.60 29.74 -10.56
N ALA A 303 -25.82 31.05 -10.65
CA ALA A 303 -27.13 31.62 -10.99
C ALA A 303 -27.56 31.30 -12.44
N LEU A 304 -26.64 31.22 -13.41
CA LEU A 304 -26.95 30.79 -14.78
C LEU A 304 -27.18 29.27 -14.86
N GLN A 305 -26.38 28.47 -14.14
CA GLN A 305 -26.57 27.02 -14.05
C GLN A 305 -27.93 26.68 -13.43
N GLN A 306 -28.33 27.35 -12.34
CA GLN A 306 -29.65 27.17 -11.73
C GLN A 306 -30.78 27.49 -12.71
N LYS A 307 -30.66 28.57 -13.50
CA LYS A 307 -31.64 28.90 -14.55
C LYS A 307 -31.70 27.81 -15.62
N LEU A 308 -30.57 27.38 -16.16
CA LEU A 308 -30.50 26.31 -17.17
C LEU A 308 -31.12 25.00 -16.63
N GLU A 309 -30.90 24.71 -15.35
CA GLU A 309 -31.47 23.53 -14.68
C GLU A 309 -33.01 23.60 -14.58
N CYS A 310 -33.61 24.79 -14.43
CA CYS A 310 -35.06 24.95 -14.50
C CYS A 310 -35.66 24.59 -15.88
N TYR A 311 -34.90 24.73 -16.97
CA TYR A 311 -35.34 24.30 -18.31
C TYR A 311 -35.09 22.81 -18.57
N LYS A 312 -34.01 22.24 -18.02
CA LYS A 312 -33.68 20.80 -18.14
C LYS A 312 -34.55 19.91 -17.26
N ASN A 313 -34.84 20.36 -16.04
CA ASN A 313 -35.55 19.63 -15.01
C ASN A 313 -36.84 20.38 -14.64
N TYR A 314 -37.69 20.55 -15.66
CA TYR A 314 -38.97 21.23 -15.55
C TYR A 314 -40.06 20.27 -15.05
N GLY A 315 -41.01 20.81 -14.28
CA GLY A 315 -42.17 20.08 -13.75
C GLY A 315 -42.31 20.16 -12.23
N SER A 316 -43.55 20.10 -11.76
CA SER A 316 -43.92 20.16 -10.33
C SER A 316 -44.02 18.79 -9.66
N GLY A 317 -43.82 17.69 -10.40
CA GLY A 317 -43.89 16.32 -9.91
C GLY A 317 -42.52 15.78 -9.46
N PRO A 318 -42.49 14.53 -8.94
CA PRO A 318 -41.23 13.85 -8.59
C PRO A 318 -40.42 13.45 -9.83
N LEU A 319 -41.08 13.24 -10.97
CA LEU A 319 -40.44 13.09 -12.28
C LEU A 319 -40.43 14.46 -12.98
N LYS A 320 -39.26 14.80 -13.54
CA LYS A 320 -38.98 16.06 -14.24
C LYS A 320 -38.38 15.75 -15.60
N TYR A 321 -38.62 16.63 -16.56
CA TYR A 321 -38.19 16.43 -17.96
C TYR A 321 -37.73 17.77 -18.57
N PRO A 322 -36.98 17.74 -19.68
CA PRO A 322 -36.63 18.96 -20.40
C PRO A 322 -37.86 19.63 -21.01
N LEU A 323 -37.97 20.95 -20.85
CA LEU A 323 -39.14 21.71 -21.34
C LEU A 323 -39.26 21.67 -22.87
N ALA A 324 -38.13 21.70 -23.59
CA ALA A 324 -38.12 21.56 -25.05
C ALA A 324 -38.68 20.21 -25.51
N ASP A 325 -38.31 19.12 -24.84
CA ASP A 325 -38.77 17.76 -25.16
C ASP A 325 -40.26 17.60 -24.84
N MET A 326 -40.74 18.13 -23.70
CA MET A 326 -42.17 18.14 -23.39
C MET A 326 -42.98 18.96 -24.40
N LEU A 327 -42.49 20.12 -24.82
CA LEU A 327 -43.14 20.91 -25.88
C LEU A 327 -43.17 20.15 -27.21
N GLN A 328 -42.12 19.36 -27.53
CA GLN A 328 -42.11 18.49 -28.69
C GLN A 328 -43.10 17.33 -28.58
N PHE A 329 -43.14 16.60 -27.46
CA PHE A 329 -44.08 15.47 -27.29
C PHE A 329 -45.55 15.92 -27.28
N VAL A 330 -45.84 17.10 -26.73
CA VAL A 330 -47.20 17.70 -26.79
C VAL A 330 -47.53 18.16 -28.22
N LEU A 331 -46.56 18.70 -28.95
CA LEU A 331 -46.70 19.08 -30.37
C LEU A 331 -46.91 17.85 -31.29
N GLU A 332 -46.22 16.74 -31.01
CA GLU A 332 -46.39 15.46 -31.68
C GLU A 332 -47.78 14.87 -31.38
N PHE A 333 -48.18 14.77 -30.10
CA PHE A 333 -49.51 14.34 -29.68
C PHE A 333 -50.61 15.15 -30.37
N ALA A 334 -50.53 16.49 -30.32
CA ALA A 334 -51.50 17.36 -31.00
C ALA A 334 -51.51 17.18 -32.53
N SER A 335 -50.39 16.76 -33.13
CA SER A 335 -50.28 16.48 -34.57
C SER A 335 -50.69 15.06 -34.97
N THR A 336 -50.98 14.15 -34.01
CA THR A 336 -51.53 12.82 -34.32
C THR A 336 -52.99 12.93 -34.80
N LYS A 337 -53.40 12.01 -35.69
CA LYS A 337 -54.77 12.00 -36.21
C LYS A 337 -55.72 11.34 -35.18
N PRO A 338 -56.90 11.94 -34.90
CA PRO A 338 -57.91 11.31 -34.06
C PRO A 338 -58.25 9.91 -34.55
N THR A 339 -58.05 8.90 -33.70
CA THR A 339 -58.40 7.51 -34.01
C THR A 339 -59.76 7.19 -33.41
N SER A 340 -60.75 6.91 -34.25
CA SER A 340 -62.16 6.77 -33.86
C SER A 340 -62.48 5.40 -33.25
N VAL A 341 -61.93 5.11 -32.06
CA VAL A 341 -62.26 3.91 -31.26
C VAL A 341 -62.45 4.31 -29.80
N SER A 342 -63.65 4.07 -29.27
CA SER A 342 -63.96 4.29 -27.84
C SER A 342 -63.51 3.08 -27.00
N PRO A 343 -62.97 3.27 -25.78
CA PRO A 343 -62.70 2.17 -24.87
C PRO A 343 -63.98 1.73 -24.15
N ALA A 344 -64.66 0.71 -24.67
CA ALA A 344 -65.83 0.10 -24.02
C ALA A 344 -65.95 -1.40 -24.36
N GLU A 345 -66.53 -2.15 -23.41
CA GLU A 345 -66.89 -3.58 -23.43
C GLU A 345 -65.73 -4.60 -23.30
N ASP A 346 -65.59 -5.10 -22.07
CA ASP A 346 -64.72 -6.21 -21.64
C ASP A 346 -65.06 -7.57 -22.26
N LEU A 347 -64.14 -8.54 -22.10
CA LEU A 347 -64.51 -9.83 -21.44
C LEU A 347 -63.27 -10.58 -20.90
N ARG A 348 -63.14 -10.64 -19.57
CA ARG A 348 -62.40 -11.66 -18.80
C ARG A 348 -63.29 -12.93 -18.64
N PRO A 349 -62.81 -14.14 -18.20
CA PRO A 349 -61.63 -14.38 -17.37
C PRO A 349 -60.77 -15.67 -17.62
N SER A 350 -59.62 -15.71 -16.92
CA SER A 350 -58.93 -16.88 -16.32
C SER A 350 -58.62 -18.16 -17.12
N PHE A 351 -57.33 -18.50 -17.24
CA PHE A 351 -56.67 -19.58 -16.46
C PHE A 351 -55.12 -19.47 -16.54
N VAL A 352 -54.38 -20.28 -15.77
CA VAL A 352 -52.94 -20.14 -15.37
C VAL A 352 -52.37 -21.56 -15.10
N PRO A 353 -51.05 -21.87 -15.11
CA PRO A 353 -49.85 -21.33 -15.80
C PRO A 353 -49.12 -22.37 -16.69
N LEU A 354 -48.04 -21.98 -17.39
CA LEU A 354 -46.87 -22.83 -17.71
C LEU A 354 -45.55 -21.99 -17.65
N PRO A 355 -44.35 -22.59 -17.49
CA PRO A 355 -43.22 -21.93 -16.79
C PRO A 355 -42.22 -21.16 -17.67
N LEU A 356 -41.33 -20.42 -16.99
CA LEU A 356 -40.15 -19.77 -17.58
C LEU A 356 -39.08 -20.78 -18.04
N CYS A 357 -38.28 -20.35 -19.03
CA CYS A 357 -36.85 -20.68 -19.11
C CYS A 357 -36.05 -19.45 -19.57
N PRO A 358 -34.76 -19.30 -19.18
CA PRO A 358 -34.17 -17.96 -19.06
C PRO A 358 -32.90 -17.72 -19.91
N TRP A 359 -32.84 -16.58 -20.60
CA TRP A 359 -31.59 -15.88 -20.95
C TRP A 359 -31.88 -14.41 -21.33
N ALA A 360 -30.83 -13.63 -21.61
CA ALA A 360 -30.89 -12.22 -22.07
C ALA A 360 -31.45 -11.16 -21.09
N ARG A 361 -30.85 -11.04 -19.89
CA ARG A 361 -30.70 -9.74 -19.20
C ARG A 361 -29.24 -9.30 -19.15
N HIS A 362 -28.71 -8.75 -20.25
CA HIS A 362 -27.53 -7.87 -20.25
C HIS A 362 -27.47 -7.08 -21.56
N LEU A 363 -27.61 -5.75 -21.46
CA LEU A 363 -27.02 -4.66 -22.28
C LEU A 363 -27.95 -3.44 -22.32
N THR A 364 -27.76 -2.52 -21.37
CA THR A 364 -28.09 -1.08 -21.53
C THR A 364 -27.46 -0.27 -20.39
N HIS A 365 -26.17 0.01 -20.50
CA HIS A 365 -25.52 1.05 -19.69
C HIS A 365 -24.35 1.63 -20.47
N LEU A 366 -24.48 2.90 -20.87
CA LEU A 366 -23.50 3.68 -21.65
C LEU A 366 -23.25 3.11 -23.08
N ALA A 367 -22.83 3.91 -24.07
CA ALA A 367 -22.29 5.26 -23.99
C ALA A 367 -22.79 6.17 -25.13
N CYS A 368 -22.85 7.48 -24.86
CA CYS A 368 -22.78 8.49 -25.89
C CYS A 368 -21.32 8.98 -25.96
N TRP A 369 -20.66 8.80 -27.11
CA TRP A 369 -19.34 9.39 -27.39
C TRP A 369 -19.49 10.40 -28.53
N TRP A 370 -18.97 11.61 -28.30
CA TRP A 370 -18.67 12.58 -29.35
C TRP A 370 -17.15 12.71 -29.47
N TRP A 371 -16.62 12.46 -30.66
CA TRP A 371 -15.40 13.10 -31.18
C TRP A 371 -15.82 13.68 -32.55
N SER A 372 -15.76 15.00 -32.74
CA SER A 372 -14.58 15.82 -33.05
C SER A 372 -14.07 15.62 -34.49
N GLU A 373 -13.97 16.73 -35.23
CA GLU A 373 -13.52 16.75 -36.62
C GLU A 373 -11.98 16.77 -36.74
N GLY A 374 -11.46 16.14 -37.79
CA GLY A 374 -10.04 16.14 -38.16
C GLY A 374 -9.87 15.62 -39.60
N PRO A 375 -9.29 16.36 -40.55
CA PRO A 375 -9.42 16.05 -41.98
C PRO A 375 -8.18 15.39 -42.65
N VAL A 376 -8.32 15.16 -43.96
CA VAL A 376 -7.32 14.78 -44.98
C VAL A 376 -7.16 13.27 -45.25
N ALA A 377 -7.03 12.95 -46.54
CA ALA A 377 -6.92 11.62 -47.17
C ALA A 377 -5.78 11.70 -48.24
N PRO A 378 -5.62 10.86 -49.30
CA PRO A 378 -6.37 9.66 -49.73
C PRO A 378 -5.50 8.50 -50.32
N VAL A 379 -6.16 7.58 -51.05
CA VAL A 379 -5.68 6.73 -52.17
C VAL A 379 -5.20 5.29 -51.90
N LEU A 380 -5.93 4.36 -52.56
CA LEU A 380 -5.57 3.08 -53.23
C LEU A 380 -6.31 1.84 -52.66
N GLY A 381 -6.95 0.96 -53.46
CA GLY A 381 -7.36 1.08 -54.86
C GLY A 381 -7.58 -0.25 -55.61
N SER A 382 -8.84 -0.72 -55.71
CA SER A 382 -9.36 -1.63 -56.77
C SER A 382 -8.81 -3.09 -56.81
N LEU A 383 -9.41 -4.13 -57.45
CA LEU A 383 -10.51 -4.31 -58.43
C LEU A 383 -11.40 -5.53 -58.00
N ALA A 384 -12.74 -5.46 -58.08
CA ALA A 384 -13.63 -6.04 -59.13
C ALA A 384 -13.54 -7.58 -59.34
N SER A 385 -14.63 -8.35 -59.41
CA SER A 385 -15.80 -8.26 -60.32
C SER A 385 -16.83 -9.40 -59.95
N VAL A 386 -17.97 -9.75 -60.57
CA VAL A 386 -18.87 -9.30 -61.69
C VAL A 386 -20.19 -10.13 -61.56
N SER A 387 -21.40 -9.81 -62.07
CA SER A 387 -22.15 -8.54 -62.20
C SER A 387 -23.59 -8.80 -62.71
N ALA A 388 -24.60 -8.07 -62.19
CA ALA A 388 -25.93 -7.82 -62.82
C ALA A 388 -26.92 -9.03 -62.89
N PRO A 389 -28.22 -8.87 -63.29
CA PRO A 389 -28.86 -7.81 -64.08
C PRO A 389 -29.53 -6.67 -63.27
N GLN A 390 -29.98 -5.62 -63.97
CA GLN A 390 -30.60 -4.42 -63.42
C GLN A 390 -32.14 -4.42 -63.55
N GLY A 391 -32.82 -3.77 -62.60
CA GLY A 391 -34.23 -3.38 -62.68
C GLY A 391 -34.49 -2.19 -61.75
N SER A 392 -34.39 -0.97 -62.27
CA SER A 392 -34.26 0.25 -61.45
C SER A 392 -35.59 0.78 -60.90
N CYS A 393 -35.71 0.85 -59.57
CA CYS A 393 -36.61 1.79 -58.91
C CYS A 393 -35.83 3.05 -58.53
N GLY A 394 -36.20 4.21 -59.10
CA GLY A 394 -35.49 5.48 -58.90
C GLY A 394 -35.93 6.19 -57.62
N TYR A 395 -35.29 5.89 -56.49
CA TYR A 395 -35.47 6.66 -55.25
C TYR A 395 -34.74 8.01 -55.33
N SER A 396 -35.45 9.10 -55.05
CA SER A 396 -34.84 10.41 -54.83
C SER A 396 -34.09 10.43 -53.48
N PRO A 397 -33.01 11.24 -53.33
CA PRO A 397 -32.12 11.19 -52.16
C PRO A 397 -32.73 11.60 -50.80
N PHE A 398 -34.05 11.81 -50.73
CA PHE A 398 -34.80 12.22 -49.53
C PHE A 398 -36.03 11.34 -49.24
N THR A 399 -36.20 10.19 -49.92
CA THR A 399 -37.31 9.26 -49.59
C THR A 399 -36.87 8.20 -48.58
N GLN A 400 -37.38 8.28 -47.33
CA GLN A 400 -37.26 7.19 -46.36
C GLN A 400 -38.10 5.98 -46.79
N CYS A 401 -37.55 4.77 -46.64
CA CYS A 401 -38.22 3.54 -47.01
C CYS A 401 -38.99 2.91 -45.85
N LYS A 402 -40.25 2.53 -46.12
CA LYS A 402 -41.25 1.89 -45.23
C LYS A 402 -41.76 2.75 -44.06
N PRO A 403 -43.09 2.97 -43.93
CA PRO A 403 -43.69 3.27 -42.64
C PRO A 403 -43.71 2.00 -41.76
N PRO A 404 -43.70 2.13 -40.41
CA PRO A 404 -43.91 0.99 -39.53
C PRO A 404 -45.34 0.47 -39.63
N SER A 405 -45.49 -0.83 -39.84
CA SER A 405 -46.78 -1.54 -39.77
C SER A 405 -47.06 -1.99 -38.34
N GLU A 406 -48.32 -1.81 -37.91
CA GLU A 406 -48.88 -2.31 -36.64
C GLU A 406 -48.23 -1.74 -35.36
N CYS A 407 -48.91 -0.76 -34.78
CA CYS A 407 -48.70 -0.29 -33.41
C CYS A 407 -50.08 -0.20 -32.70
N PRO A 408 -50.14 -0.30 -31.37
CA PRO A 408 -51.38 -0.08 -30.62
C PRO A 408 -51.93 1.34 -30.86
N PRO A 409 -53.22 1.62 -30.61
CA PRO A 409 -53.81 2.93 -30.85
C PRO A 409 -53.03 4.02 -30.12
N HIS A 410 -52.34 4.86 -30.88
CA HIS A 410 -51.54 5.94 -30.33
C HIS A 410 -52.45 6.94 -29.59
N PRO A 411 -51.98 7.52 -28.47
CA PRO A 411 -52.71 8.59 -27.80
C PRO A 411 -52.86 9.77 -28.77
N ALA A 412 -54.11 10.16 -29.02
CA ALA A 412 -54.47 11.21 -29.97
C ALA A 412 -55.63 12.06 -29.43
N PRO A 413 -55.73 13.35 -29.81
CA PRO A 413 -56.85 14.20 -29.40
C PRO A 413 -58.19 13.67 -29.94
N HIS A 414 -59.22 13.61 -29.09
CA HIS A 414 -60.51 13.01 -29.47
C HIS A 414 -61.30 13.86 -30.49
N SER A 415 -61.22 15.19 -30.40
CA SER A 415 -61.82 16.13 -31.34
C SER A 415 -61.12 17.49 -31.23
N ILE A 416 -60.71 18.07 -32.36
CA ILE A 416 -60.10 19.40 -32.44
C ILE A 416 -60.44 20.00 -33.80
N THR A 417 -60.68 21.31 -33.90
CA THR A 417 -60.86 21.99 -35.20
C THR A 417 -59.52 22.26 -35.88
N GLU A 418 -59.51 22.44 -37.19
CA GLU A 418 -58.27 22.79 -37.91
C GLU A 418 -57.71 24.15 -37.50
N GLU A 419 -58.57 25.10 -37.10
CA GLU A 419 -58.18 26.42 -36.61
C GLU A 419 -57.52 26.34 -35.23
N GLU A 420 -58.11 25.60 -34.28
CA GLU A 420 -57.50 25.33 -32.96
C GLU A 420 -56.19 24.57 -33.10
N LEU A 421 -56.14 23.54 -33.96
CA LEU A 421 -54.92 22.77 -34.21
C LEU A 421 -53.81 23.66 -34.80
N HIS A 422 -54.13 24.52 -35.76
CA HIS A 422 -53.16 25.46 -36.33
C HIS A 422 -52.65 26.46 -35.28
N PHE A 423 -53.55 26.98 -34.43
CA PHE A 423 -53.19 27.89 -33.33
C PHE A 423 -52.28 27.20 -32.29
N VAL A 424 -52.70 26.06 -31.73
CA VAL A 424 -51.94 25.29 -30.73
C VAL A 424 -50.57 24.88 -31.29
N LYS A 425 -50.52 24.40 -32.53
CA LYS A 425 -49.28 24.05 -33.22
C LYS A 425 -48.33 25.25 -33.32
N THR A 426 -48.83 26.41 -33.73
CA THR A 426 -48.04 27.64 -33.87
C THR A 426 -47.51 28.12 -32.51
N CYS A 427 -48.33 28.08 -31.46
CA CYS A 427 -47.91 28.42 -30.09
C CYS A 427 -46.83 27.48 -29.56
N LEU A 428 -47.02 26.16 -29.67
CA LEU A 428 -46.04 25.17 -29.19
C LEU A 428 -44.71 25.24 -29.97
N GLN A 429 -44.75 25.40 -31.30
CA GLN A 429 -43.54 25.55 -32.11
C GLN A 429 -42.79 26.85 -31.77
N ARG A 430 -43.52 27.95 -31.55
CA ARG A 430 -42.93 29.21 -31.10
C ARG A 430 -42.27 29.06 -29.72
N TRP A 431 -43.00 28.57 -28.72
CA TRP A 431 -42.46 28.40 -27.37
C TRP A 431 -41.29 27.42 -27.33
N ARG A 432 -41.30 26.35 -28.14
CA ARG A 432 -40.16 25.44 -28.28
C ARG A 432 -38.94 26.20 -28.81
N SER A 433 -39.11 27.01 -29.85
CA SER A 433 -38.01 27.81 -30.44
C SER A 433 -37.47 28.86 -29.47
N GLU A 434 -38.34 29.52 -28.69
CA GLU A 434 -37.97 30.47 -27.64
C GLU A 434 -37.19 29.76 -26.51
N VAL A 435 -37.66 28.61 -26.04
CA VAL A 435 -36.99 27.79 -25.01
C VAL A 435 -35.64 27.23 -25.50
N GLU A 436 -35.54 26.77 -26.75
CA GLU A 436 -34.28 26.30 -27.33
C GLU A 436 -33.27 27.44 -27.52
N HIS A 437 -33.74 28.65 -27.81
CA HIS A 437 -32.92 29.85 -27.86
C HIS A 437 -32.39 30.22 -26.46
N ASP A 438 -33.28 30.33 -25.45
CA ASP A 438 -32.93 30.58 -24.04
C ASP A 438 -31.87 29.60 -23.54
N ILE A 439 -32.09 28.29 -23.76
CA ILE A 439 -31.17 27.21 -23.36
C ILE A 439 -29.79 27.40 -24.00
N ASN A 440 -29.73 27.83 -25.26
CA ASN A 440 -28.47 27.99 -25.98
C ASN A 440 -27.74 29.30 -25.63
N GLU A 441 -28.47 30.39 -25.35
CA GLU A 441 -27.86 31.62 -24.79
C GLU A 441 -27.32 31.38 -23.38
N LEU A 442 -28.02 30.61 -22.54
CA LEU A 442 -27.56 30.22 -21.21
C LEU A 442 -26.29 29.37 -21.27
N LYS A 443 -26.21 28.37 -22.17
CA LYS A 443 -24.98 27.60 -22.42
C LYS A 443 -23.83 28.52 -22.82
N ALA A 444 -23.99 29.30 -23.89
CA ALA A 444 -22.94 30.19 -24.38
C ALA A 444 -22.48 31.22 -23.33
N SER A 445 -23.37 31.65 -22.45
CA SER A 445 -23.05 32.53 -21.31
C SER A 445 -22.25 31.80 -20.21
N ILE A 446 -22.60 30.54 -19.91
CA ILE A 446 -21.86 29.68 -18.97
C ILE A 446 -20.47 29.36 -19.52
N ASP A 447 -20.38 28.97 -20.80
CA ASP A 447 -19.11 28.63 -21.47
C ASP A 447 -18.17 29.85 -21.51
N LYS A 448 -18.70 31.04 -21.77
CA LYS A 448 -17.97 32.31 -21.68
C LYS A 448 -17.49 32.62 -20.25
N LEU A 449 -18.30 32.35 -19.21
CA LEU A 449 -17.88 32.51 -17.82
C LEU A 449 -16.79 31.50 -17.43
N ASN A 450 -16.85 30.26 -17.91
CA ASN A 450 -15.80 29.25 -17.70
C ASN A 450 -14.48 29.68 -18.35
N GLN A 451 -14.50 30.06 -19.64
CA GLN A 451 -13.32 30.57 -20.35
C GLN A 451 -12.73 31.82 -19.67
N MET A 452 -13.59 32.70 -19.13
CA MET A 452 -13.14 33.83 -18.32
C MET A 452 -12.47 33.35 -17.02
N LEU A 453 -13.08 32.41 -16.28
CA LEU A 453 -12.55 31.86 -15.02
C LEU A 453 -11.18 31.21 -15.18
N GLU A 454 -10.98 30.45 -16.26
CA GLU A 454 -9.68 29.84 -16.64
C GLU A 454 -8.62 30.92 -16.94
N GLY A 455 -9.02 32.02 -17.58
CA GLY A 455 -8.14 33.13 -17.94
C GLY A 455 -7.62 33.99 -16.77
N ILE A 456 -8.32 34.02 -15.62
CA ILE A 456 -8.05 34.99 -14.52
C ILE A 456 -6.60 34.98 -14.03
N TYR A 457 -5.98 33.81 -13.91
CA TYR A 457 -4.62 33.66 -13.41
C TYR A 457 -3.56 33.57 -14.51
N SER A 458 -3.96 33.67 -15.78
CA SER A 458 -3.06 33.68 -16.95
C SER A 458 -2.44 35.05 -17.24
N ASP A 459 -2.58 36.01 -16.33
CA ASP A 459 -1.87 37.28 -16.37
C ASP A 459 -0.34 37.06 -16.33
N ASN A 460 0.40 37.67 -17.26
CA ASN A 460 1.87 37.68 -17.25
C ASN A 460 2.47 38.12 -15.88
N SER A 461 1.73 38.92 -15.10
CA SER A 461 2.15 39.36 -13.75
C SER A 461 2.06 38.30 -12.65
N LEU A 462 1.42 37.15 -12.92
CA LEU A 462 1.30 35.97 -12.07
C LEU A 462 1.85 34.69 -12.75
N CYS A 463 2.70 34.86 -13.78
CA CYS A 463 3.40 33.78 -14.48
C CYS A 463 4.92 34.01 -14.52
N GLN A 464 5.51 34.44 -13.39
CA GLN A 464 6.93 34.82 -13.24
C GLN A 464 7.76 33.82 -12.40
N VAL A 465 7.10 32.85 -11.79
CA VAL A 465 7.70 31.79 -10.95
C VAL A 465 7.19 30.40 -11.43
N PRO A 466 7.62 29.95 -12.63
CA PRO A 466 7.35 28.61 -13.12
C PRO A 466 8.12 27.55 -12.32
N TYR A 467 7.42 26.50 -11.93
CA TYR A 467 7.97 25.27 -11.38
C TYR A 467 7.62 24.11 -12.32
N ARG A 468 8.62 23.41 -12.85
CA ARG A 468 8.47 22.28 -13.77
C ARG A 468 8.37 20.98 -12.99
N LEU A 469 7.41 20.12 -13.34
CA LEU A 469 7.27 18.79 -12.77
C LEU A 469 8.44 17.91 -13.22
N HIS A 470 9.19 17.36 -12.27
CA HIS A 470 10.35 16.51 -12.54
C HIS A 470 10.09 15.05 -12.19
N ALA A 471 9.36 14.76 -11.11
CA ALA A 471 8.99 13.39 -10.76
C ALA A 471 7.59 13.29 -10.15
N VAL A 472 6.94 12.14 -10.38
CA VAL A 472 5.66 11.75 -9.81
C VAL A 472 5.81 10.36 -9.22
N LEU A 473 5.52 10.18 -7.94
CA LEU A 473 5.54 8.89 -7.30
C LEU A 473 4.11 8.36 -7.12
N VAL A 474 3.90 7.16 -7.62
CA VAL A 474 2.61 6.50 -7.76
C VAL A 474 2.56 5.30 -6.81
N HIS A 475 1.39 5.10 -6.20
CA HIS A 475 1.09 3.99 -5.32
C HIS A 475 -0.18 3.27 -5.78
N GLU A 476 -0.12 1.94 -5.89
CA GLU A 476 -1.24 1.04 -6.14
C GLU A 476 -1.40 0.07 -4.97
N GLY A 477 -2.62 -0.07 -4.43
CA GLY A 477 -2.90 -0.90 -3.25
C GLY A 477 -3.46 -0.12 -2.07
N GLN A 478 -3.40 -0.77 -0.89
CA GLN A 478 -3.99 -0.32 0.37
C GLN A 478 -2.98 0.46 1.23
N ALA A 479 -3.45 1.17 2.26
CA ALA A 479 -2.58 2.01 3.10
C ALA A 479 -1.42 1.23 3.79
N SER A 480 -1.64 -0.05 4.10
CA SER A 480 -0.67 -0.93 4.77
C SER A 480 0.20 -1.77 3.83
N ALA A 481 -0.24 -1.97 2.58
CA ALA A 481 0.43 -2.82 1.60
C ALA A 481 0.03 -2.44 0.17
N GLY A 482 1.03 -2.20 -0.67
CA GLY A 482 0.86 -1.87 -2.07
C GLY A 482 2.20 -1.75 -2.80
N HIS A 483 2.12 -1.52 -4.11
CA HIS A 483 3.26 -1.38 -5.00
C HIS A 483 3.52 0.09 -5.34
N TYR A 484 4.78 0.44 -5.54
CA TYR A 484 5.26 1.81 -5.66
C TYR A 484 6.22 1.94 -6.85
N TRP A 485 6.03 2.96 -7.68
CA TRP A 485 6.93 3.31 -8.78
C TRP A 485 7.03 4.82 -8.95
N ALA A 486 8.01 5.27 -9.74
CA ALA A 486 8.20 6.68 -10.08
C ALA A 486 8.13 6.89 -11.59
N TYR A 487 7.44 7.95 -12.01
CA TYR A 487 7.70 8.60 -13.28
C TYR A 487 8.69 9.74 -13.06
N ILE A 488 9.71 9.84 -13.90
CA ILE A 488 10.72 10.90 -13.83
C ILE A 488 10.94 11.46 -15.24
N TYR A 489 11.01 12.79 -15.35
CA TYR A 489 11.32 13.46 -16.59
C TYR A 489 12.83 13.50 -16.82
N ASP A 490 13.26 12.91 -17.93
CA ASP A 490 14.63 12.94 -18.43
C ASP A 490 14.84 14.27 -19.16
N HIS A 491 15.47 15.23 -18.48
CA HIS A 491 15.74 16.56 -19.03
C HIS A 491 16.76 16.53 -20.19
N ALA A 492 17.59 15.49 -20.34
CA ALA A 492 18.56 15.39 -21.41
C ALA A 492 17.90 14.92 -22.72
N ASN A 493 17.04 13.89 -22.64
CA ASN A 493 16.30 13.35 -23.79
C ASN A 493 14.87 13.92 -23.95
N GLN A 494 14.45 14.84 -23.07
CA GLN A 494 13.15 15.52 -23.07
C GLN A 494 11.92 14.59 -23.01
N ARG A 495 12.05 13.40 -22.41
CA ARG A 495 11.03 12.33 -22.36
C ARG A 495 10.66 11.93 -20.93
N TRP A 496 9.51 11.28 -20.76
CA TRP A 496 9.13 10.63 -19.50
C TRP A 496 9.67 9.21 -19.43
N MET A 497 10.12 8.80 -18.25
CA MET A 497 10.70 7.49 -17.99
C MET A 497 10.04 6.88 -16.75
N LYS A 498 9.61 5.62 -16.84
CA LYS A 498 8.89 4.87 -15.79
C LYS A 498 9.86 3.94 -15.08
N TYR A 499 10.10 4.19 -13.80
CA TYR A 499 11.04 3.48 -12.93
C TYR A 499 10.26 2.57 -11.98
N ASN A 500 10.23 1.28 -12.32
CA ASN A 500 9.47 0.24 -11.63
C ASN A 500 10.42 -0.89 -11.24
N ASP A 501 11.09 -0.73 -10.08
CA ASP A 501 12.17 -1.58 -9.58
C ASP A 501 13.27 -1.86 -10.62
N VAL A 502 13.40 -3.10 -11.11
CA VAL A 502 14.40 -3.52 -12.11
C VAL A 502 13.99 -3.22 -13.56
N SER A 503 12.73 -2.81 -13.76
CA SER A 503 12.20 -2.40 -15.05
C SER A 503 12.20 -0.88 -15.15
N ILE A 504 12.91 -0.37 -16.17
CA ILE A 504 12.91 1.03 -16.55
C ILE A 504 12.50 1.07 -18.01
N THR A 505 11.40 1.75 -18.30
CA THR A 505 10.86 1.90 -19.67
C THR A 505 10.70 3.37 -20.02
N GLU A 506 10.79 3.68 -21.31
CA GLU A 506 10.27 4.95 -21.82
C GLU A 506 8.74 4.99 -21.63
N SER A 507 8.19 6.18 -21.48
CA SER A 507 6.78 6.42 -21.19
C SER A 507 6.34 7.79 -21.71
N SER A 508 5.03 8.02 -21.79
CA SER A 508 4.44 9.27 -22.27
C SER A 508 3.69 10.00 -21.16
N TRP A 509 3.32 11.27 -21.42
CA TRP A 509 2.52 12.04 -20.47
C TRP A 509 1.13 11.40 -20.25
N GLU A 510 0.53 10.86 -21.30
CA GLU A 510 -0.81 10.24 -21.28
C GLU A 510 -0.83 8.93 -20.45
N GLU A 511 0.27 8.17 -20.45
CA GLU A 511 0.44 7.05 -19.51
C GLU A 511 0.58 7.55 -18.06
N LEU A 512 1.40 8.60 -17.84
CA LEU A 512 1.57 9.20 -16.52
C LEU A 512 0.22 9.68 -15.97
N GLU A 513 -0.57 10.44 -16.73
CA GLU A 513 -1.89 10.93 -16.33
C GLU A 513 -2.83 9.79 -15.90
N ARG A 514 -2.95 8.75 -16.74
CA ARG A 514 -3.81 7.57 -16.53
C ARG A 514 -3.48 6.82 -15.24
N ASP A 515 -2.19 6.64 -14.94
CA ASP A 515 -1.73 5.94 -13.74
C ASP A 515 -1.69 6.85 -12.48
N SER A 516 -1.62 8.18 -12.66
CA SER A 516 -1.31 9.12 -11.57
C SER A 516 -2.49 9.97 -11.10
N PHE A 517 -3.39 10.41 -11.98
CA PHE A 517 -4.52 11.26 -11.59
C PHE A 517 -5.55 10.49 -10.73
N GLY A 518 -5.64 9.18 -10.89
CA GLY A 518 -6.58 8.30 -10.18
C GLY A 518 -7.95 8.22 -10.84
N GLY A 519 -8.71 7.16 -10.51
CA GLY A 519 -10.08 6.94 -10.97
C GLY A 519 -10.22 6.10 -12.23
N MET A 520 -9.14 5.92 -13.00
CA MET A 520 -9.07 4.95 -14.11
C MET A 520 -8.50 3.59 -13.68
N THR A 521 -7.72 3.56 -12.61
CA THR A 521 -7.01 2.39 -12.08
C THR A 521 -6.99 2.41 -10.55
N ASN A 522 -6.45 1.35 -9.93
CA ASN A 522 -6.19 1.31 -8.50
C ASN A 522 -4.95 2.14 -8.09
N ALA A 523 -4.18 2.62 -9.07
CA ALA A 523 -3.02 3.47 -8.89
C ALA A 523 -3.41 4.95 -8.69
N SER A 524 -2.52 5.71 -8.05
CA SER A 524 -2.63 7.16 -7.92
C SER A 524 -1.31 7.77 -7.47
N ALA A 525 -1.01 9.01 -7.90
CA ALA A 525 0.07 9.78 -7.31
C ALA A 525 -0.17 10.04 -5.82
N TYR A 526 0.89 9.85 -5.02
CA TYR A 526 0.94 10.22 -3.60
C TYR A 526 2.00 11.30 -3.32
N CYS A 527 2.96 11.51 -4.23
CA CYS A 527 3.93 12.60 -4.14
C CYS A 527 4.22 13.18 -5.52
N LEU A 528 4.28 14.52 -5.59
CA LEU A 528 4.71 15.28 -6.78
C LEU A 528 5.99 16.05 -6.41
N MET A 529 6.99 16.02 -7.28
CA MET A 529 8.24 16.78 -7.12
C MET A 529 8.46 17.71 -8.31
N TYR A 530 8.42 19.01 -8.03
CA TYR A 530 8.68 20.09 -8.97
C TYR A 530 10.04 20.74 -8.72
N ILE A 531 10.60 21.37 -9.75
CA ILE A 531 11.85 22.13 -9.69
C ILE A 531 11.65 23.56 -10.23
N ASP A 532 12.38 24.53 -9.70
CA ASP A 532 12.34 25.92 -10.16
C ASP A 532 12.94 26.05 -11.57
N ASP A 533 12.10 26.25 -12.59
CA ASP A 533 12.47 26.25 -14.01
C ASP A 533 13.41 27.43 -14.35
N ARG A 534 13.51 28.42 -13.46
CA ARG A 534 14.39 29.60 -13.57
C ARG A 534 15.83 29.32 -13.10
N LEU A 535 16.12 28.13 -12.60
CA LEU A 535 17.42 27.76 -12.02
C LEU A 535 18.07 26.60 -12.82
N PRO A 536 18.67 26.85 -14.00
CA PRO A 536 19.25 25.81 -14.85
C PRO A 536 20.26 24.89 -14.14
N HIS A 537 20.99 25.41 -13.15
CA HIS A 537 21.97 24.63 -12.38
C HIS A 537 21.38 23.45 -11.60
N LEU A 538 20.05 23.39 -11.42
CA LEU A 538 19.34 22.24 -10.86
C LEU A 538 19.41 21.03 -11.81
N ILE A 539 19.36 21.27 -13.13
CA ILE A 539 19.27 20.25 -14.19
C ILE A 539 20.54 20.10 -15.02
N THR A 540 21.52 21.03 -14.92
CA THR A 540 22.82 20.84 -15.59
C THR A 540 23.51 19.59 -15.09
N GLU A 541 23.92 18.74 -16.03
CA GLU A 541 24.84 17.64 -15.80
C GLU A 541 26.22 18.14 -15.33
N ASP A 542 27.06 17.20 -14.91
CA ASP A 542 28.41 17.49 -14.43
C ASP A 542 29.30 17.89 -15.62
N THR A 543 30.08 18.96 -15.47
CA THR A 543 31.01 19.44 -16.52
C THR A 543 32.43 19.42 -16.00
N ASP A 544 33.37 19.14 -16.90
CA ASP A 544 34.80 19.09 -16.63
C ASP A 544 35.37 20.51 -16.46
N ASP A 545 36.01 20.78 -15.33
CA ASP A 545 36.49 22.13 -14.95
C ASP A 545 37.58 22.69 -15.88
N GLU A 546 38.29 21.85 -16.65
CA GLU A 546 39.38 22.28 -17.55
C GLU A 546 38.95 22.39 -19.02
N THR A 547 38.01 21.55 -19.47
CA THR A 547 37.58 21.45 -20.87
C THR A 547 36.15 21.93 -21.14
N GLY A 548 35.33 22.07 -20.11
CA GLY A 548 33.93 22.49 -20.21
C GLY A 548 32.99 21.46 -20.86
N GLN A 549 33.45 20.22 -21.10
CA GLN A 549 32.63 19.15 -21.65
C GLN A 549 31.83 18.43 -20.56
N VAL A 550 30.69 17.82 -20.92
CA VAL A 550 29.87 17.06 -19.97
C VAL A 550 30.58 15.75 -19.58
N LEU A 551 30.82 15.57 -18.28
CA LEU A 551 31.44 14.39 -17.68
C LEU A 551 30.47 13.21 -17.73
N ARG A 552 30.64 12.33 -18.73
CA ARG A 552 29.80 11.16 -18.91
C ARG A 552 30.15 10.04 -17.92
N SER A 553 29.12 9.38 -17.38
CA SER A 553 29.22 8.14 -16.61
C SER A 553 30.31 8.16 -15.53
N MET A 554 31.32 7.29 -15.61
CA MET A 554 32.34 7.08 -14.58
C MET A 554 33.24 8.30 -14.31
N ASP A 555 33.37 9.23 -15.25
CA ASP A 555 34.29 10.37 -15.09
C ASP A 555 33.73 11.43 -14.13
N SER A 556 32.40 11.46 -13.94
CA SER A 556 31.74 12.22 -12.86
C SER A 556 32.05 11.72 -11.44
N LEU A 557 32.55 10.47 -11.28
CA LEU A 557 32.75 9.85 -9.98
C LEU A 557 34.09 10.23 -9.35
N PRO A 558 34.13 10.57 -8.04
CA PRO A 558 35.36 10.67 -7.27
C PRO A 558 36.26 9.42 -7.39
N PRO A 559 37.60 9.53 -7.39
CA PRO A 559 38.50 8.42 -7.73
C PRO A 559 38.31 7.13 -6.92
N VAL A 560 37.98 7.22 -5.64
CA VAL A 560 37.70 6.06 -4.77
C VAL A 560 36.43 5.32 -5.25
N LEU A 561 35.35 6.06 -5.49
CA LEU A 561 34.09 5.50 -5.99
C LEU A 561 34.25 4.95 -7.41
N ARG A 562 35.10 5.57 -8.25
CA ARG A 562 35.41 5.09 -9.60
C ARG A 562 36.09 3.71 -9.56
N ARG A 563 37.03 3.47 -8.63
CA ARG A 563 37.65 2.15 -8.40
C ARG A 563 36.63 1.12 -7.93
N PHE A 564 35.82 1.46 -6.92
CA PHE A 564 34.76 0.58 -6.39
C PHE A 564 33.80 0.09 -7.50
N VAL A 565 33.38 0.98 -8.40
CA VAL A 565 32.51 0.64 -9.54
C VAL A 565 33.25 -0.18 -10.61
N GLN A 566 34.53 0.12 -10.88
CA GLN A 566 35.37 -0.70 -11.77
C GLN A 566 35.51 -2.14 -11.26
N GLU A 567 35.61 -2.33 -9.95
CA GLU A 567 35.68 -3.66 -9.33
C GLU A 567 34.34 -4.41 -9.44
N ASP A 568 33.19 -3.79 -9.15
CA ASP A 568 31.88 -4.45 -9.32
C ASP A 568 31.61 -4.86 -10.78
N ASN A 569 31.94 -3.98 -11.74
CA ASN A 569 31.82 -4.28 -13.17
C ASN A 569 32.73 -5.44 -13.60
N ARG A 570 33.95 -5.52 -13.03
CA ARG A 570 34.86 -6.66 -13.25
C ARG A 570 34.30 -7.96 -12.66
N TRP A 571 33.72 -7.92 -11.46
CA TRP A 571 33.06 -9.10 -10.88
C TRP A 571 31.89 -9.59 -11.74
N PHE A 572 31.09 -8.68 -12.31
CA PHE A 572 30.02 -9.04 -13.24
C PHE A 572 30.55 -9.65 -14.56
N GLN A 573 31.68 -9.16 -15.07
CA GLN A 573 32.34 -9.78 -16.23
C GLN A 573 32.83 -11.21 -15.92
N GLN A 574 33.31 -11.46 -14.69
CA GLN A 574 33.69 -12.81 -14.26
C GLN A 574 32.46 -13.72 -14.11
N GLU A 575 31.36 -13.22 -13.53
CA GLU A 575 30.07 -13.92 -13.43
C GLU A 575 29.52 -14.34 -14.82
N LEU A 576 29.62 -13.45 -15.82
CA LEU A 576 29.29 -13.76 -17.22
C LEU A 576 30.18 -14.88 -17.79
N SER A 577 31.50 -14.76 -17.71
CA SER A 577 32.43 -15.76 -18.26
C SER A 577 32.36 -17.11 -17.53
N GLU A 578 32.05 -17.14 -16.24
CA GLU A 578 31.80 -18.38 -15.48
C GLU A 578 30.51 -19.07 -15.93
N TRP A 579 29.45 -18.31 -16.23
CA TRP A 579 28.20 -18.85 -16.77
C TRP A 579 28.35 -19.37 -18.20
N GLU A 580 28.99 -18.60 -19.08
CA GLU A 580 29.35 -19.01 -20.46
C GLU A 580 30.19 -20.30 -20.43
N GLY A 581 31.20 -20.35 -19.56
CA GLY A 581 32.07 -21.52 -19.41
C GLY A 581 31.34 -22.79 -18.94
N GLN A 582 30.30 -22.65 -18.12
CA GLN A 582 29.43 -23.77 -17.71
C GLN A 582 28.51 -24.22 -18.85
N PHE A 583 27.89 -23.28 -19.56
CA PHE A 583 26.98 -23.59 -20.68
C PHE A 583 27.70 -24.20 -21.90
N CYS A 584 28.95 -23.81 -22.16
CA CYS A 584 29.76 -24.44 -23.21
C CYS A 584 30.15 -25.89 -22.87
N GLN A 585 30.30 -26.24 -21.59
CA GLN A 585 30.65 -27.61 -21.18
C GLN A 585 29.49 -28.59 -21.30
N THR A 586 28.24 -28.13 -21.18
CA THR A 586 27.05 -28.97 -21.38
C THR A 586 26.65 -29.13 -22.85
N ALA A 587 27.26 -28.35 -23.76
CA ALA A 587 26.91 -28.32 -25.18
C ALA A 587 27.67 -29.33 -26.08
N THR A 588 28.61 -30.11 -25.53
CA THR A 588 29.44 -31.08 -26.31
C THR A 588 29.15 -32.54 -25.92
N PRO A 589 28.40 -33.29 -26.75
CA PRO A 589 28.36 -34.75 -26.68
C PRO A 589 29.70 -35.39 -27.08
N GLN A 590 29.90 -36.67 -26.73
CA GLN A 590 31.12 -37.41 -27.00
C GLN A 590 31.29 -37.78 -28.48
N GLU A 591 32.45 -37.48 -29.06
CA GLU A 591 33.17 -38.40 -29.96
C GLU A 591 34.62 -38.53 -29.46
N GLU A 592 35.24 -39.69 -29.68
CA GLU A 592 36.48 -40.08 -28.99
C GLU A 592 37.77 -39.64 -29.70
N SER A 593 38.75 -39.26 -28.88
CA SER A 593 40.20 -39.17 -29.11
C SER A 593 40.79 -39.50 -30.50
N THR A 594 41.67 -38.62 -30.99
CA THR A 594 43.02 -39.07 -31.41
C THR A 594 44.10 -37.98 -31.41
N SER A 595 45.20 -38.28 -30.69
CA SER A 595 46.61 -37.89 -30.95
C SER A 595 47.09 -36.42 -31.07
N SER A 596 48.26 -36.24 -30.43
CA SER A 596 49.42 -35.40 -30.84
C SER A 596 49.37 -33.86 -30.76
N ALA A 597 49.91 -33.37 -29.63
CA ALA A 597 51.21 -32.68 -29.55
C ALA A 597 51.35 -31.18 -29.92
N GLU A 598 52.37 -30.61 -29.26
CA GLU A 598 53.02 -29.31 -29.46
C GLU A 598 52.26 -28.00 -29.15
N SER A 599 53.01 -27.14 -28.46
CA SER A 599 52.84 -25.69 -28.34
C SER A 599 54.12 -25.08 -28.98
N PRO A 600 54.20 -23.78 -29.37
CA PRO A 600 53.51 -22.66 -28.74
C PRO A 600 53.13 -21.45 -29.66
N ASN A 601 52.72 -20.37 -28.98
CA ASN A 601 53.01 -18.95 -29.30
C ASN A 601 52.16 -18.13 -30.30
N CYS A 602 52.00 -16.87 -29.89
CA CYS A 602 51.97 -15.64 -30.70
C CYS A 602 50.71 -15.20 -31.49
N SER A 603 50.03 -14.22 -30.88
CA SER A 603 50.04 -12.81 -31.36
C SER A 603 49.04 -12.31 -32.42
N LEU A 604 48.34 -11.24 -31.99
CA LEU A 604 48.02 -10.00 -32.73
C LEU A 604 46.95 -9.99 -33.85
N GLN A 605 45.84 -9.31 -33.51
CA GLN A 605 45.27 -8.13 -34.20
C GLN A 605 44.23 -8.23 -35.34
N GLN A 606 43.35 -7.22 -35.30
CA GLN A 606 42.60 -6.55 -36.38
C GLN A 606 41.33 -7.18 -37.00
N LYS A 607 40.17 -6.61 -36.61
CA LYS A 607 39.03 -6.34 -37.51
C LYS A 607 39.51 -5.49 -38.71
N PRO A 608 38.91 -5.59 -39.92
CA PRO A 608 37.78 -4.68 -40.24
C PRO A 608 36.71 -5.16 -41.27
N VAL A 609 35.45 -4.81 -40.97
CA VAL A 609 34.42 -4.20 -41.86
C VAL A 609 33.79 -4.98 -43.06
N GLU A 610 32.49 -4.70 -43.24
CA GLU A 610 31.48 -4.95 -44.31
C GLU A 610 31.89 -4.53 -45.77
N PRO A 611 31.03 -4.54 -46.84
CA PRO A 611 29.57 -4.85 -46.94
C PRO A 611 29.01 -5.68 -48.15
N ALA A 612 27.79 -6.23 -47.98
CA ALA A 612 26.72 -6.44 -49.00
C ALA A 612 27.02 -7.39 -50.22
N PRO A 613 26.10 -7.64 -51.21
CA PRO A 613 24.68 -7.24 -51.37
C PRO A 613 23.65 -8.32 -51.86
N GLN A 614 22.36 -8.03 -51.62
CA GLN A 614 21.12 -8.24 -52.43
C GLN A 614 20.74 -9.56 -53.19
N SER A 615 19.40 -9.76 -53.21
CA SER A 615 18.52 -10.42 -54.23
C SER A 615 18.06 -11.89 -54.04
N GLY A 616 16.81 -12.18 -54.46
CA GLY A 616 16.10 -13.47 -54.37
C GLY A 616 16.05 -14.23 -55.72
N PRO A 617 14.94 -14.91 -56.15
CA PRO A 617 13.55 -14.87 -55.66
C PRO A 617 12.81 -16.26 -55.60
N SER A 618 11.48 -16.22 -55.41
CA SER A 618 10.45 -17.28 -55.68
C SER A 618 10.50 -18.57 -54.82
N ALA A 619 9.44 -19.13 -54.23
CA ALA A 619 7.96 -19.17 -54.43
C ALA A 619 7.44 -20.33 -55.30
N GLU A 620 6.83 -21.33 -54.65
CA GLU A 620 5.87 -22.29 -55.25
C GLU A 620 4.92 -22.87 -54.17
N GLU A 621 3.68 -23.18 -54.57
CA GLU A 621 2.56 -23.80 -53.81
C GLU A 621 2.14 -25.09 -54.61
N PRO A 622 1.17 -25.99 -54.24
CA PRO A 622 -0.11 -25.69 -53.57
C PRO A 622 -0.79 -26.79 -52.67
N ASN A 623 -1.88 -26.38 -52.00
CA ASN A 623 -3.15 -27.10 -51.69
C ASN A 623 -3.22 -28.62 -51.33
N GLN A 624 -4.01 -28.96 -50.29
CA GLN A 624 -5.43 -29.41 -50.40
C GLN A 624 -6.08 -29.78 -49.04
N GLY A 625 -7.39 -29.53 -48.88
CA GLY A 625 -8.28 -30.39 -48.05
C GLY A 625 -8.98 -29.79 -46.81
N ALA A 626 -10.32 -29.89 -46.78
CA ALA A 626 -11.24 -29.77 -45.63
C ALA A 626 -12.31 -30.91 -45.78
N PRO A 627 -13.25 -31.24 -44.84
CA PRO A 627 -14.04 -30.34 -43.98
C PRO A 627 -14.36 -30.92 -42.55
N SER A 628 -15.56 -30.62 -42.02
CA SER A 628 -16.03 -30.70 -40.62
C SER A 628 -16.88 -31.95 -40.24
N GLU A 629 -17.01 -32.26 -38.93
CA GLU A 629 -18.30 -32.40 -38.18
C GLU A 629 -18.15 -32.87 -36.69
N THR A 630 -19.25 -32.82 -35.91
CA THR A 630 -19.42 -33.23 -34.48
C THR A 630 -20.33 -34.48 -34.37
N PRO A 631 -20.35 -35.34 -33.30
CA PRO A 631 -21.28 -35.08 -32.15
C PRO A 631 -21.12 -35.84 -30.77
N SER A 632 -21.75 -35.26 -29.73
CA SER A 632 -22.60 -35.86 -28.63
C SER A 632 -22.14 -36.85 -27.51
N VAL A 633 -22.89 -36.75 -26.39
CA VAL A 633 -22.85 -37.39 -25.03
C VAL A 633 -23.55 -38.80 -24.95
N PRO A 634 -23.54 -39.57 -23.82
CA PRO A 634 -24.56 -39.49 -22.72
C PRO A 634 -24.03 -39.72 -21.26
N GLU A 635 -24.54 -39.15 -20.13
CA GLU A 635 -25.85 -39.20 -19.38
C GLU A 635 -26.05 -40.43 -18.42
N VAL A 636 -26.74 -40.42 -17.24
CA VAL A 636 -27.34 -39.43 -16.28
C VAL A 636 -27.80 -40.14 -14.96
N GLU A 637 -27.70 -39.51 -13.77
CA GLU A 637 -28.76 -39.44 -12.71
C GLU A 637 -28.39 -38.40 -11.59
N LYS A 638 -29.02 -38.47 -10.39
CA LYS A 638 -29.45 -37.29 -9.58
C LYS A 638 -29.88 -37.70 -8.14
N ARG A 639 -30.60 -36.78 -7.43
CA ARG A 639 -31.61 -36.98 -6.33
C ARG A 639 -31.15 -36.88 -4.86
N THR A 640 -31.94 -36.35 -3.90
CA THR A 640 -33.18 -35.51 -3.87
C THR A 640 -33.43 -34.95 -2.46
N ASP A 641 -34.04 -33.74 -2.37
CA ASP A 641 -35.03 -33.22 -1.39
C ASP A 641 -34.69 -33.30 0.14
N ASP A 642 -35.34 -32.66 1.14
CA ASP A 642 -36.55 -31.84 1.39
C ASP A 642 -36.16 -30.80 2.51
N ASP A 643 -36.87 -29.73 2.94
CA ASP A 643 -37.90 -28.79 2.42
C ASP A 643 -38.10 -27.65 3.49
N ALA A 644 -39.00 -26.67 3.26
CA ALA A 644 -39.69 -25.76 4.20
C ALA A 644 -39.05 -24.42 4.65
N GLY A 645 -39.94 -23.43 4.86
CA GLY A 645 -39.70 -22.07 5.36
C GLY A 645 -41.03 -21.36 5.66
N GLU A 646 -41.04 -20.07 6.05
CA GLU A 646 -42.30 -19.34 6.31
C GLU A 646 -42.20 -17.82 6.03
N THR A 647 -43.36 -17.14 5.90
CA THR A 647 -43.50 -15.77 5.36
C THR A 647 -44.31 -14.84 6.26
N ALA A 648 -44.01 -13.53 6.25
CA ALA A 648 -44.88 -12.48 6.82
C ALA A 648 -44.87 -11.19 5.96
N GLU A 649 -45.95 -10.41 6.05
CA GLU A 649 -46.31 -9.36 5.08
C GLU A 649 -45.91 -7.93 5.49
N GLY A 650 -46.00 -6.98 4.53
CA GLY A 650 -46.21 -5.55 4.84
C GLY A 650 -47.65 -5.28 5.33
N THR A 651 -48.11 -4.06 5.60
CA THR A 651 -47.91 -2.83 4.82
C THR A 651 -48.06 -1.56 5.73
N PRO A 652 -48.43 -0.32 5.31
CA PRO A 652 -47.76 0.89 5.78
C PRO A 652 -48.59 1.74 6.77
N VAL A 653 -48.11 2.96 7.11
CA VAL A 653 -48.87 4.24 7.02
C VAL A 653 -48.08 5.43 7.62
N GLN A 654 -48.13 6.59 6.95
CA GLN A 654 -47.81 7.96 7.39
C GLN A 654 -46.45 8.28 8.05
N GLY A 655 -45.81 9.35 7.55
CA GLY A 655 -44.92 10.20 8.35
C GLY A 655 -45.51 11.60 8.50
N PRO A 656 -44.98 12.43 9.40
CA PRO A 656 -45.04 13.88 9.28
C PRO A 656 -43.65 14.55 9.22
N GLU A 657 -43.71 15.85 8.97
CA GLU A 657 -42.68 16.88 8.71
C GLU A 657 -41.37 16.86 9.53
N PRO A 658 -40.27 17.46 9.01
CA PRO A 658 -38.97 17.48 9.67
C PRO A 658 -38.99 18.28 10.98
N SER A 659 -38.64 17.61 12.08
CA SER A 659 -38.44 18.25 13.39
C SER A 659 -37.06 18.91 13.49
N ILE A 660 -36.98 19.97 14.29
CA ILE A 660 -35.74 20.69 14.59
C ILE A 660 -34.84 19.81 15.46
N GLN A 661 -33.70 19.36 14.93
CA GLN A 661 -32.70 18.62 15.71
C GLN A 661 -31.86 19.57 16.56
N ALA A 662 -31.56 19.15 17.80
CA ALA A 662 -30.77 19.92 18.76
C ALA A 662 -29.29 19.48 18.74
N PRO A 663 -28.33 20.37 19.06
CA PRO A 663 -26.91 20.05 19.00
C PRO A 663 -26.45 19.22 20.21
N ASN A 664 -26.40 17.90 20.03
CA ASN A 664 -25.40 16.97 20.57
C ASN A 664 -25.85 15.52 20.29
N GLU A 665 -25.51 14.98 19.11
CA GLU A 665 -25.58 13.53 18.91
C GLU A 665 -24.42 12.87 19.66
N VAL A 666 -24.74 12.43 20.88
CA VAL A 666 -23.88 11.59 21.71
C VAL A 666 -24.36 10.16 21.50
N SER A 667 -23.52 9.30 20.93
CA SER A 667 -23.88 7.90 20.69
C SER A 667 -23.82 7.12 22.00
N GLU A 668 -24.92 6.45 22.35
CA GLU A 668 -24.92 5.42 23.39
C GLU A 668 -24.29 4.15 22.82
N VAL A 669 -23.09 3.79 23.32
CA VAL A 669 -22.43 2.52 22.99
C VAL A 669 -22.55 1.59 24.18
N GLU A 670 -23.05 0.36 23.96
CA GLU A 670 -23.05 -0.70 24.98
C GLU A 670 -21.71 -1.43 25.00
N ILE A 671 -20.91 -1.20 26.05
CA ILE A 671 -19.66 -1.92 26.26
C ILE A 671 -19.90 -3.10 27.21
N PRO A 672 -19.56 -4.36 26.83
CA PRO A 672 -19.70 -5.53 27.69
C PRO A 672 -19.06 -5.32 29.06
N ASN A 673 -19.74 -5.80 30.12
CA ASN A 673 -19.33 -5.68 31.53
C ASN A 673 -19.22 -4.24 32.10
N VAL A 674 -19.40 -3.18 31.27
CA VAL A 674 -19.34 -1.77 31.71
C VAL A 674 -20.67 -1.05 31.54
N GLY A 675 -21.48 -1.42 30.55
CA GLY A 675 -22.82 -0.87 30.29
C GLY A 675 -22.83 0.21 29.21
N ARG A 676 -23.90 1.01 29.18
CA ARG A 676 -24.07 2.13 28.22
C ARG A 676 -23.14 3.29 28.58
N ILE A 677 -22.33 3.69 27.61
CA ILE A 677 -21.42 4.83 27.71
C ILE A 677 -21.81 5.86 26.65
N MET A 678 -21.80 7.12 27.08
CA MET A 678 -21.99 8.29 26.24
C MET A 678 -20.69 8.61 25.52
N VAL A 679 -20.62 8.34 24.21
CA VAL A 679 -19.47 8.62 23.36
C VAL A 679 -19.76 9.87 22.52
N ARG A 680 -18.83 10.83 22.52
CA ARG A 680 -18.97 12.05 21.71
C ARG A 680 -18.65 11.80 20.24
N ALA A 681 -19.37 12.45 19.33
CA ALA A 681 -19.10 12.38 17.88
C ALA A 681 -17.75 13.01 17.46
N ASP A 682 -17.10 13.80 18.33
CA ASP A 682 -15.78 14.43 18.12
C ASP A 682 -14.62 13.69 18.82
N ALA A 683 -14.80 12.41 19.19
CA ALA A 683 -13.83 11.62 19.95
C ALA A 683 -12.60 11.17 19.12
N ASP A 684 -11.66 12.10 18.91
CA ASP A 684 -10.35 11.88 18.28
C ASP A 684 -9.62 10.64 18.84
N GLY A 685 -9.49 9.59 18.03
CA GLY A 685 -8.76 8.36 18.38
C GLY A 685 -9.58 7.30 19.14
N TYR A 686 -10.91 7.35 19.11
CA TYR A 686 -11.78 6.24 19.51
C TYR A 686 -11.68 5.07 18.50
N ASN A 687 -11.26 3.88 18.96
CA ASN A 687 -11.33 2.62 18.21
C ASN A 687 -12.22 1.63 18.97
N GLU A 688 -13.36 1.26 18.36
CA GLU A 688 -14.37 0.39 18.94
C GLU A 688 -13.82 -1.01 19.31
N GLU A 689 -12.99 -1.62 18.46
CA GLU A 689 -12.32 -2.90 18.79
C GLU A 689 -11.44 -2.77 20.04
N MET A 690 -10.75 -1.64 20.20
CA MET A 690 -9.85 -1.40 21.33
C MET A 690 -10.63 -1.13 22.62
N MET A 691 -11.78 -0.47 22.53
CA MET A 691 -12.74 -0.26 23.62
C MET A 691 -13.39 -1.58 24.09
N LEU A 692 -13.49 -2.59 23.22
CA LEU A 692 -13.94 -3.94 23.55
C LEU A 692 -12.86 -4.83 24.23
N THR A 693 -11.63 -4.34 24.43
CA THR A 693 -10.59 -5.15 25.10
C THR A 693 -10.79 -5.23 26.63
N PRO A 694 -10.56 -6.39 27.27
CA PRO A 694 -10.65 -6.54 28.74
C PRO A 694 -9.73 -5.62 29.56
N ALA A 695 -8.70 -5.06 28.92
CA ALA A 695 -7.84 -4.01 29.47
C ALA A 695 -8.58 -2.66 29.51
N MET A 696 -9.08 -2.20 28.35
CA MET A 696 -9.75 -0.90 28.23
C MET A 696 -11.08 -0.88 29.00
N GLN A 697 -11.86 -1.97 28.96
CA GLN A 697 -13.08 -2.13 29.76
C GLN A 697 -12.83 -1.95 31.26
N GLY A 698 -11.71 -2.49 31.79
CA GLY A 698 -11.31 -2.30 33.18
C GLY A 698 -11.02 -0.85 33.52
N VAL A 699 -10.16 -0.19 32.73
CA VAL A 699 -9.82 1.23 32.89
C VAL A 699 -11.07 2.12 32.85
N ILE A 700 -12.00 1.88 31.92
CA ILE A 700 -13.26 2.64 31.82
C ILE A 700 -14.14 2.39 33.05
N LEU A 701 -14.31 1.13 33.48
CA LEU A 701 -15.09 0.79 34.67
C LEU A 701 -14.49 1.42 35.94
N ALA A 702 -13.16 1.47 36.05
CA ALA A 702 -12.47 2.11 37.16
C ALA A 702 -12.65 3.64 37.15
N ILE A 703 -12.63 4.28 35.98
CA ILE A 703 -13.00 5.71 35.80
C ILE A 703 -14.47 5.94 36.20
N ALA A 704 -15.39 5.04 35.82
CA ALA A 704 -16.80 5.14 36.19
C ALA A 704 -17.02 5.03 37.71
N LYS A 705 -16.32 4.13 38.41
CA LYS A 705 -16.29 4.05 39.88
C LYS A 705 -15.64 5.27 40.55
N ALA A 706 -14.65 5.87 39.90
CA ALA A 706 -13.97 7.07 40.41
C ALA A 706 -14.86 8.32 40.39
N ARG A 707 -15.93 8.34 39.57
CA ARG A 707 -16.89 9.46 39.39
C ARG A 707 -17.11 10.33 40.62
N GLN A 708 -17.64 9.78 41.71
CA GLN A 708 -18.00 10.57 42.89
C GLN A 708 -16.83 11.35 43.50
N THR A 709 -15.61 10.84 43.38
CA THR A 709 -14.38 11.45 43.89
C THR A 709 -13.76 12.41 42.88
N PHE A 710 -13.89 12.13 41.58
CA PHE A 710 -13.60 13.13 40.54
C PHE A 710 -14.50 14.36 40.69
N ASP A 711 -15.80 14.14 40.88
CA ASP A 711 -16.83 15.17 41.00
C ASP A 711 -16.71 15.98 42.31
N SER A 712 -16.04 15.46 43.36
CA SER A 712 -15.86 16.12 44.66
C SER A 712 -14.47 16.72 44.93
N GLU A 713 -13.40 16.09 44.43
CA GLU A 713 -12.00 16.40 44.74
C GLU A 713 -11.15 16.68 43.49
N GLY A 714 -11.73 16.56 42.29
CA GLY A 714 -11.10 16.92 41.03
C GLY A 714 -10.32 15.79 40.33
N PRO A 715 -9.68 16.09 39.19
CA PRO A 715 -9.13 15.07 38.29
C PRO A 715 -7.97 14.27 38.88
N GLU A 716 -7.17 14.84 39.78
CA GLU A 716 -6.06 14.12 40.40
C GLU A 716 -6.56 13.06 41.39
N ALA A 717 -7.52 13.39 42.25
CA ALA A 717 -8.15 12.45 43.16
C ALA A 717 -8.96 11.38 42.39
N GLY A 718 -9.63 11.78 41.30
CA GLY A 718 -10.27 10.87 40.35
C GLY A 718 -9.30 9.86 39.74
N LEU A 719 -8.14 10.31 39.25
CA LEU A 719 -7.09 9.42 38.73
C LEU A 719 -6.57 8.47 39.81
N ILE A 720 -6.24 8.96 41.01
CA ILE A 720 -5.71 8.13 42.10
C ILE A 720 -6.70 7.02 42.48
N LYS A 721 -8.00 7.33 42.53
CA LYS A 721 -9.04 6.33 42.82
C LYS A 721 -9.24 5.35 41.66
N ALA A 722 -9.29 5.80 40.41
CA ALA A 722 -9.41 4.92 39.25
C ALA A 722 -8.21 3.97 39.14
N PHE A 723 -7.00 4.48 39.37
CA PHE A 723 -5.77 3.70 39.40
C PHE A 723 -5.81 2.62 40.51
N HIS A 724 -6.31 2.95 41.69
CA HIS A 724 -6.45 1.98 42.78
C HIS A 724 -7.53 0.91 42.52
N GLU A 725 -8.67 1.29 41.94
CA GLU A 725 -9.73 0.36 41.54
C GLU A 725 -9.24 -0.64 40.48
N GLU A 726 -8.56 -0.18 39.43
CA GLU A 726 -8.06 -1.07 38.36
C GLU A 726 -6.87 -1.92 38.83
N TYR A 727 -5.95 -1.35 39.62
CA TYR A 727 -4.90 -2.13 40.29
C TYR A 727 -5.51 -3.27 41.11
N SER A 728 -6.56 -2.98 41.88
CA SER A 728 -7.22 -3.96 42.74
C SER A 728 -7.95 -5.02 41.92
N ARG A 729 -8.68 -4.65 40.86
CA ARG A 729 -9.34 -5.59 39.93
C ARG A 729 -8.33 -6.57 39.34
N LEU A 730 -7.24 -6.06 38.80
CA LEU A 730 -6.20 -6.86 38.16
C LEU A 730 -5.39 -7.70 39.17
N TYR A 731 -5.27 -7.23 40.41
CA TYR A 731 -4.64 -8.00 41.49
C TYR A 731 -5.50 -9.17 41.97
N GLU A 732 -6.82 -8.98 42.12
CA GLU A 732 -7.73 -10.09 42.46
C GLU A 732 -7.81 -11.12 41.31
N LEU A 733 -7.96 -10.66 40.05
CA LEU A 733 -7.89 -11.48 38.84
C LEU A 733 -6.57 -12.29 38.77
N SER A 734 -5.47 -11.76 39.31
CA SER A 734 -4.19 -12.50 39.36
C SER A 734 -4.14 -13.66 40.37
N LYS A 735 -5.12 -13.78 41.26
CA LYS A 735 -5.24 -14.88 42.23
C LYS A 735 -6.07 -16.06 41.73
N GLU A 736 -6.78 -15.90 40.61
CA GLU A 736 -7.59 -16.96 40.04
C GLU A 736 -6.72 -18.16 39.63
N GLU A 737 -7.25 -19.37 39.82
CA GLU A 737 -6.53 -20.60 39.50
C GLU A 737 -6.54 -20.83 37.99
N ILE A 738 -5.37 -21.12 37.41
CA ILE A 738 -5.23 -21.38 35.97
C ILE A 738 -5.89 -22.72 35.67
N THR A 739 -6.86 -22.74 34.75
CA THR A 739 -7.55 -23.97 34.32
C THR A 739 -7.09 -24.40 32.93
N PRO A 740 -7.38 -25.64 32.48
CA PRO A 740 -7.10 -26.06 31.10
C PRO A 740 -7.92 -25.31 30.03
N LEU A 741 -8.98 -24.59 30.41
CA LEU A 741 -9.87 -23.86 29.50
C LEU A 741 -9.60 -22.35 29.51
N GLU A 742 -9.11 -21.81 30.64
CA GLU A 742 -8.99 -20.37 30.88
C GLU A 742 -7.69 -20.04 31.63
N ASP A 743 -6.91 -19.09 31.09
CA ASP A 743 -5.71 -18.54 31.71
C ASP A 743 -5.83 -17.01 31.83
N ALA A 744 -6.04 -16.52 33.06
CA ALA A 744 -6.18 -15.10 33.36
C ALA A 744 -4.97 -14.24 32.91
N ARG A 745 -3.78 -14.84 32.75
CA ARG A 745 -2.58 -14.14 32.25
C ARG A 745 -2.74 -13.68 30.80
N LEU A 746 -3.56 -14.35 29.99
CA LEU A 746 -3.85 -13.92 28.61
C LEU A 746 -4.72 -12.65 28.58
N GLN A 747 -5.60 -12.45 29.57
CA GLN A 747 -6.47 -11.28 29.62
C GLN A 747 -5.70 -9.97 29.80
N HIS A 748 -4.57 -9.99 30.53
CA HIS A 748 -3.85 -8.76 30.87
C HIS A 748 -2.35 -8.93 31.21
N ALA A 749 -1.52 -8.00 30.71
CA ALA A 749 -0.08 -7.95 31.02
C ALA A 749 0.20 -7.84 32.53
N LEU A 750 -0.57 -7.03 33.25
CA LEU A 750 -0.39 -6.89 34.70
C LEU A 750 -0.74 -8.15 35.49
N VAL A 751 -1.66 -9.01 35.00
CA VAL A 751 -1.95 -10.29 35.65
C VAL A 751 -0.73 -11.22 35.56
N TYR A 752 -0.09 -11.28 34.39
CA TYR A 752 1.18 -11.98 34.20
C TYR A 752 2.29 -11.40 35.11
N PHE A 753 2.37 -10.08 35.26
CA PHE A 753 3.33 -9.41 36.15
C PHE A 753 3.08 -9.68 37.64
N PHE A 754 1.83 -9.67 38.10
CA PHE A 754 1.47 -9.99 39.48
C PHE A 754 1.81 -11.43 39.84
N GLN A 755 1.40 -12.40 39.02
CA GLN A 755 1.67 -13.82 39.27
C GLN A 755 3.19 -14.15 39.27
N ASN A 756 3.98 -13.40 38.50
CA ASN A 756 5.43 -13.54 38.43
C ASN A 756 6.22 -12.58 39.35
N LYS A 757 5.52 -11.83 40.23
CA LYS A 757 6.12 -10.93 41.24
C LYS A 757 7.02 -9.84 40.65
N ALA A 758 6.59 -9.19 39.56
CA ALA A 758 7.32 -8.07 38.97
C ALA A 758 7.50 -6.89 39.94
N PRO A 759 8.52 -6.02 39.74
CA PRO A 759 8.73 -4.86 40.59
C PRO A 759 7.53 -3.91 40.58
N LYS A 760 7.19 -3.35 41.74
CA LYS A 760 6.06 -2.40 41.86
C LYS A 760 6.14 -1.24 40.88
N ARG A 761 7.34 -0.69 40.62
CA ARG A 761 7.53 0.41 39.65
C ARG A 761 7.16 0.01 38.22
N VAL A 762 7.44 -1.23 37.80
CA VAL A 762 7.08 -1.75 36.48
C VAL A 762 5.56 -1.88 36.36
N ILE A 763 4.90 -2.40 37.41
CA ILE A 763 3.44 -2.53 37.49
C ILE A 763 2.76 -1.15 37.49
N GLU A 764 3.21 -0.24 38.37
CA GLU A 764 2.69 1.12 38.53
C GLU A 764 2.83 1.94 37.23
N ARG A 765 4.00 1.86 36.57
CA ARG A 765 4.22 2.51 35.27
C ARG A 765 3.34 1.92 34.18
N THR A 766 3.28 0.59 34.06
CA THR A 766 2.47 -0.09 33.04
C THR A 766 1.00 0.31 33.18
N LEU A 767 0.47 0.30 34.41
CA LEU A 767 -0.90 0.74 34.68
C LEU A 767 -1.10 2.23 34.33
N LEU A 768 -0.13 3.09 34.69
CA LEU A 768 -0.20 4.53 34.39
C LEU A 768 -0.23 4.79 32.88
N GLU A 769 0.56 4.06 32.08
CA GLU A 769 0.58 4.16 30.62
C GLU A 769 -0.79 3.82 30.01
N GLN A 770 -1.56 2.89 30.59
CA GLN A 770 -2.94 2.58 30.13
C GLN A 770 -3.90 3.75 30.37
N PHE A 771 -3.78 4.46 31.50
CA PHE A 771 -4.52 5.71 31.72
C PHE A 771 -4.06 6.85 30.80
N THR A 772 -2.97 6.72 30.03
CA THR A 772 -2.56 7.72 29.02
C THR A 772 -3.07 7.44 27.60
N ASP A 773 -3.78 6.34 27.37
CA ASP A 773 -4.22 5.90 26.04
C ASP A 773 -5.14 6.93 25.35
N ARG A 774 -5.08 7.03 24.02
CA ARG A 774 -5.89 7.99 23.24
C ARG A 774 -7.37 7.60 23.17
N ASN A 775 -7.70 6.31 23.25
CA ASN A 775 -9.07 5.80 23.21
C ASN A 775 -9.93 6.32 24.37
N LEU A 776 -9.32 6.77 25.47
CA LEU A 776 -10.01 7.39 26.62
C LEU A 776 -10.59 8.78 26.32
N SER A 777 -10.57 9.26 25.08
CA SER A 777 -11.05 10.59 24.68
C SER A 777 -12.57 10.70 24.49
N PHE A 778 -13.36 9.74 24.98
CA PHE A 778 -14.82 9.66 24.78
C PHE A 778 -15.67 10.54 25.74
N ASP A 779 -15.14 10.89 26.92
CA ASP A 779 -15.82 11.68 27.96
C ASP A 779 -14.84 12.72 28.54
N GLU A 780 -15.29 13.95 28.82
CA GLU A 780 -14.51 15.02 29.48
C GLU A 780 -13.80 14.55 30.76
N ARG A 781 -14.43 13.65 31.53
CA ARG A 781 -13.83 13.10 32.76
C ARG A 781 -12.69 12.14 32.46
N ALA A 782 -12.86 11.30 31.44
CA ALA A 782 -11.81 10.39 30.96
C ALA A 782 -10.66 11.18 30.30
N ILE A 783 -10.96 12.22 29.52
CA ILE A 783 -10.00 13.18 28.96
C ILE A 783 -9.19 13.86 30.08
N SER A 784 -9.86 14.27 31.16
CA SER A 784 -9.23 14.95 32.30
C SER A 784 -8.30 14.01 33.08
N ILE A 785 -8.75 12.78 33.37
CA ILE A 785 -7.92 11.74 34.01
C ILE A 785 -6.74 11.37 33.12
N MET A 786 -6.94 11.25 31.80
CA MET A 786 -5.89 10.97 30.82
C MET A 786 -4.84 12.09 30.74
N ARG A 787 -5.28 13.35 30.83
CA ARG A 787 -4.37 14.52 30.86
C ARG A 787 -3.48 14.50 32.11
N GLU A 788 -4.05 14.13 33.26
CA GLU A 788 -3.32 14.01 34.53
C GLU A 788 -2.38 12.80 34.54
N ALA A 789 -2.80 11.65 34.01
CA ALA A 789 -1.93 10.47 33.84
C ALA A 789 -0.72 10.80 32.95
N ARG A 790 -0.94 11.53 31.85
CA ARG A 790 0.14 12.03 30.98
C ARG A 790 1.05 13.05 31.66
N ALA A 791 0.55 13.83 32.63
CA ALA A 791 1.39 14.70 33.44
C ALA A 791 2.29 13.88 34.38
N LYS A 792 1.72 12.91 35.10
CA LYS A 792 2.47 12.05 36.04
C LYS A 792 3.49 11.16 35.34
N LEU A 793 3.17 10.61 34.16
CA LEU A 793 4.12 9.81 33.36
C LEU A 793 5.35 10.63 32.92
N ARG A 794 5.20 11.93 32.66
CA ARG A 794 6.30 12.84 32.30
C ARG A 794 7.23 13.21 33.46
N LEU A 795 6.83 12.96 34.71
CA LEU A 795 7.63 13.23 35.90
C LEU A 795 8.58 12.09 36.26
N ILE A 796 8.38 10.88 35.72
CA ILE A 796 9.26 9.74 35.90
C ILE A 796 10.51 9.93 35.02
N LYS A 797 11.68 10.13 35.62
CA LYS A 797 12.94 10.26 34.87
C LYS A 797 13.54 8.89 34.53
N PRO A 798 14.47 8.81 33.55
CA PRO A 798 15.34 7.66 33.36
C PRO A 798 16.24 7.34 34.56
N GLU A 799 16.40 8.27 35.50
CA GLU A 799 17.13 8.09 36.77
C GLU A 799 16.30 7.32 37.82
N ASP A 800 14.97 7.32 37.69
CA ASP A 800 14.04 6.79 38.71
C ASP A 800 13.61 5.33 38.44
N MET A 801 13.89 4.78 37.26
CA MET A 801 13.49 3.44 36.85
C MET A 801 14.46 2.85 35.82
N ASP A 802 14.82 1.58 36.01
CA ASP A 802 15.55 0.81 35.00
C ASP A 802 14.63 0.55 33.79
N MET A 803 15.00 1.13 32.64
CA MET A 803 14.25 0.98 31.39
C MET A 803 14.47 -0.38 30.73
N ASP A 804 15.61 -1.03 30.96
CA ASP A 804 15.93 -2.32 30.36
C ASP A 804 15.22 -3.45 31.14
N GLU A 805 15.13 -3.35 32.47
CA GLU A 805 14.25 -4.21 33.27
C GLU A 805 12.78 -4.07 32.82
N TYR A 806 12.29 -2.83 32.67
CA TYR A 806 10.92 -2.56 32.21
C TYR A 806 10.62 -3.19 30.84
N LEU A 807 11.53 -3.03 29.87
CA LEU A 807 11.39 -3.61 28.54
C LEU A 807 11.47 -5.15 28.57
N GLN A 808 12.35 -5.74 29.38
CA GLN A 808 12.48 -7.19 29.50
C GLN A 808 11.20 -7.85 30.03
N TRP A 809 10.47 -7.20 30.95
CA TRP A 809 9.16 -7.70 31.42
C TRP A 809 8.10 -7.71 30.32
N HIS A 810 8.04 -6.67 29.48
CA HIS A 810 7.13 -6.64 28.33
C HIS A 810 7.52 -7.59 27.20
N ASP A 811 8.83 -7.77 26.96
CA ASP A 811 9.34 -8.75 26.01
C ASP A 811 9.03 -10.20 26.46
N ASP A 812 9.16 -10.50 27.75
CA ASP A 812 8.75 -11.79 28.35
C ASP A 812 7.24 -12.03 28.18
N TYR A 813 6.39 -11.02 28.45
CA TYR A 813 4.95 -11.15 28.26
C TYR A 813 4.55 -11.30 26.78
N ARG A 814 5.23 -10.61 25.85
CA ARG A 814 5.04 -10.82 24.41
C ARG A 814 5.40 -12.26 24.02
N LEU A 815 6.52 -12.76 24.53
CA LEU A 815 6.98 -14.13 24.26
C LEU A 815 5.99 -15.18 24.82
N PHE A 816 5.43 -14.93 26.01
CA PHE A 816 4.36 -15.74 26.59
C PHE A 816 3.10 -15.79 25.70
N ARG A 817 2.66 -14.65 25.15
CA ARG A 817 1.59 -14.62 24.14
C ARG A 817 1.97 -15.39 22.87
N THR A 818 3.22 -15.30 22.41
CA THR A 818 3.71 -16.07 21.25
C THR A 818 3.67 -17.58 21.48
N VAL A 819 3.98 -18.08 22.69
CA VAL A 819 3.80 -19.51 23.04
C VAL A 819 2.34 -19.93 22.84
N PHE A 820 1.38 -19.14 23.33
CA PHE A 820 -0.04 -19.44 23.14
C PHE A 820 -0.50 -19.36 21.68
N VAL A 821 0.00 -18.40 20.88
CA VAL A 821 -0.27 -18.35 19.42
C VAL A 821 0.19 -19.63 18.73
N HIS A 822 1.42 -20.08 19.01
CA HIS A 822 1.97 -21.30 18.42
C HIS A 822 1.25 -22.55 18.92
N LEU A 823 0.95 -22.64 20.23
CA LEU A 823 0.21 -23.76 20.82
C LEU A 823 -1.19 -23.90 20.22
N LEU A 824 -2.00 -22.84 20.23
CA LEU A 824 -3.37 -22.88 19.71
C LEU A 824 -3.40 -23.18 18.21
N THR A 825 -2.55 -22.53 17.41
CA THR A 825 -2.49 -22.79 15.96
C THR A 825 -1.99 -24.22 15.66
N GLY A 826 -1.09 -24.77 16.48
CA GLY A 826 -0.67 -26.17 16.38
C GLY A 826 -1.77 -27.17 16.73
N LEU A 827 -2.57 -26.89 17.77
CA LEU A 827 -3.74 -27.70 18.15
C LEU A 827 -4.88 -27.63 17.12
N GLU A 828 -5.14 -26.44 16.57
CA GLU A 828 -6.07 -26.21 15.46
C GLU A 828 -5.65 -27.03 14.22
N HIS A 829 -4.36 -27.00 13.84
CA HIS A 829 -3.86 -27.83 12.75
C HIS A 829 -3.95 -29.33 13.03
N TYR A 830 -3.71 -29.77 14.26
CA TYR A 830 -3.87 -31.16 14.67
C TYR A 830 -5.33 -31.65 14.51
N GLN A 831 -6.32 -30.82 14.91
CA GLN A 831 -7.75 -31.11 14.71
C GLN A 831 -8.11 -31.24 13.22
N HIS A 832 -7.49 -30.42 12.36
CA HIS A 832 -7.67 -30.49 10.89
C HIS A 832 -6.82 -31.59 10.21
N GLY A 833 -6.17 -32.47 10.97
CA GLY A 833 -5.33 -33.57 10.44
C GLY A 833 -4.00 -33.14 9.82
N LYS A 834 -3.62 -31.87 9.94
CA LYS A 834 -2.42 -31.27 9.33
C LYS A 834 -1.18 -31.50 10.20
N MET A 835 -0.75 -32.76 10.29
CA MET A 835 0.27 -33.22 11.24
C MET A 835 1.66 -32.58 11.04
N ARG A 836 2.04 -32.23 9.80
CA ARG A 836 3.33 -31.59 9.48
C ARG A 836 3.38 -30.16 10.01
N GLU A 837 2.33 -29.39 9.73
CA GLU A 837 2.18 -28.02 10.22
C GLU A 837 2.01 -27.98 11.74
N ALA A 838 1.14 -28.86 12.29
CA ALA A 838 0.92 -28.98 13.73
C ALA A 838 2.21 -29.28 14.49
N LEU A 839 3.03 -30.23 14.02
CA LEU A 839 4.31 -30.56 14.65
C LEU A 839 5.26 -29.36 14.67
N ASN A 840 5.35 -28.60 13.57
CA ASN A 840 6.23 -27.43 13.51
C ASN A 840 5.81 -26.35 14.52
N TYR A 841 4.52 -25.96 14.54
CA TYR A 841 4.03 -24.99 15.52
C TYR A 841 4.22 -25.46 16.97
N LEU A 842 4.00 -26.75 17.27
CA LEU A 842 4.19 -27.31 18.61
C LEU A 842 5.68 -27.41 19.00
N ALA A 843 6.60 -27.60 18.06
CA ALA A 843 8.04 -27.53 18.30
C ALA A 843 8.49 -26.08 18.63
N HIS A 844 8.04 -25.09 17.85
CA HIS A 844 8.29 -23.67 18.12
C HIS A 844 7.66 -23.22 19.45
N ALA A 845 6.46 -23.71 19.79
CA ALA A 845 5.85 -23.48 21.10
C ALA A 845 6.72 -24.04 22.23
N TYR A 846 7.24 -25.25 22.08
CA TYR A 846 8.10 -25.92 23.07
C TYR A 846 9.40 -25.17 23.33
N GLU A 847 10.17 -24.85 22.28
CA GLU A 847 11.45 -24.14 22.42
C GLU A 847 11.25 -22.74 23.02
N THR A 848 10.24 -22.01 22.55
CA THR A 848 9.88 -20.69 23.09
C THR A 848 9.49 -20.79 24.58
N ASN A 849 8.68 -21.79 24.95
CA ASN A 849 8.21 -21.97 26.32
C ASN A 849 9.34 -22.35 27.29
N ALA A 850 10.29 -23.18 26.86
CA ALA A 850 11.47 -23.54 27.66
C ALA A 850 12.27 -22.29 28.10
N SER A 851 12.42 -21.30 27.20
CA SER A 851 13.10 -20.04 27.51
C SER A 851 12.41 -19.19 28.60
N LEU A 852 11.08 -19.35 28.76
CA LEU A 852 10.29 -18.68 29.80
C LEU A 852 10.31 -19.47 31.10
N LEU A 853 10.16 -20.80 31.05
CA LEU A 853 10.20 -21.66 32.24
C LEU A 853 11.57 -21.59 32.95
N LEU A 854 12.68 -21.44 32.20
CA LEU A 854 14.01 -21.16 32.78
C LEU A 854 14.08 -19.87 33.62
N LYS A 855 13.16 -18.92 33.40
CA LYS A 855 13.02 -17.67 34.16
C LYS A 855 11.96 -17.77 35.29
N GLY A 856 11.34 -18.94 35.47
CA GLY A 856 10.42 -19.27 36.56
C GLY A 856 9.12 -19.94 36.09
N ASP A 857 8.63 -20.92 36.84
CA ASP A 857 7.51 -21.82 36.49
C ASP A 857 6.23 -21.09 36.01
N LYS A 858 5.92 -19.92 36.59
CA LYS A 858 4.72 -19.12 36.25
C LYS A 858 4.90 -18.17 35.05
N ARG A 859 6.08 -18.12 34.43
CA ARG A 859 6.34 -17.31 33.21
C ARG A 859 5.95 -18.05 31.92
N GLY A 860 5.90 -19.37 31.94
CA GLY A 860 5.54 -20.21 30.79
C GLY A 860 4.11 -20.78 30.86
N VAL A 861 3.78 -21.57 29.84
CA VAL A 861 2.62 -22.46 29.79
C VAL A 861 3.03 -23.82 30.38
N ASP A 862 2.08 -24.60 30.92
CA ASP A 862 2.38 -25.98 31.31
C ASP A 862 2.88 -26.78 30.09
N ASN A 863 4.05 -27.39 30.26
CA ASN A 863 4.73 -28.15 29.21
C ASN A 863 4.03 -29.50 28.92
N SER A 864 3.18 -30.00 29.85
CA SER A 864 2.48 -31.28 29.69
C SER A 864 1.64 -31.35 28.41
N LEU A 865 0.83 -30.32 28.16
CA LEU A 865 -0.07 -30.23 27.01
C LEU A 865 0.71 -30.14 25.68
N ILE A 866 1.75 -29.28 25.64
CA ILE A 866 2.61 -29.12 24.47
C ILE A 866 3.28 -30.46 24.13
N ALA A 867 3.85 -31.14 25.13
CA ALA A 867 4.54 -32.40 24.95
C ALA A 867 3.60 -33.53 24.48
N VAL A 868 2.39 -33.65 25.04
CA VAL A 868 1.40 -34.66 24.61
C VAL A 868 1.01 -34.51 23.14
N TYR A 869 0.67 -33.31 22.69
CA TYR A 869 0.25 -33.10 21.30
C TYR A 869 1.42 -33.16 20.32
N ARG A 870 2.61 -32.68 20.72
CA ARG A 870 3.86 -32.87 19.96
C ARG A 870 4.16 -34.36 19.75
N ARG A 871 4.09 -35.19 20.80
CA ARG A 871 4.28 -36.65 20.69
C ARG A 871 3.29 -37.28 19.70
N LYS A 872 2.00 -36.95 19.81
CA LYS A 872 0.96 -37.45 18.90
C LYS A 872 1.26 -37.08 17.44
N CYS A 873 1.60 -35.82 17.16
CA CYS A 873 1.98 -35.38 15.81
C CYS A 873 3.24 -36.11 15.32
N LEU A 874 4.27 -36.21 16.14
CA LEU A 874 5.56 -36.82 15.80
C LEU A 874 5.41 -38.31 15.45
N THR A 875 4.70 -39.09 16.25
CA THR A 875 4.48 -40.53 15.98
C THR A 875 3.64 -40.74 14.73
N VAL A 876 2.53 -40.02 14.56
CA VAL A 876 1.65 -40.16 13.38
C VAL A 876 2.35 -39.71 12.10
N LEU A 877 3.14 -38.63 12.15
CA LEU A 877 3.93 -38.17 11.01
C LEU A 877 5.04 -39.18 10.67
N ASN A 878 5.74 -39.72 11.66
CA ASN A 878 6.75 -40.76 11.45
C ASN A 878 6.15 -42.03 10.83
N GLU A 879 5.00 -42.52 11.33
CA GLU A 879 4.30 -43.64 10.70
C GLU A 879 3.90 -43.35 9.24
N SER A 880 3.41 -42.14 8.96
CA SER A 880 3.05 -41.73 7.60
C SER A 880 4.27 -41.75 6.68
N VAL A 881 5.41 -41.23 7.15
CA VAL A 881 6.68 -41.29 6.43
C VAL A 881 7.14 -42.73 6.21
N SER A 882 7.12 -43.59 7.23
CA SER A 882 7.52 -45.00 7.07
C SER A 882 6.70 -45.69 5.97
N ARG A 883 5.39 -45.41 5.88
CA ARG A 883 4.52 -45.94 4.81
C ARG A 883 4.86 -45.38 3.43
N LEU A 884 5.22 -44.09 3.34
CA LEU A 884 5.69 -43.46 2.10
C LEU A 884 7.04 -44.03 1.64
N PHE A 885 8.00 -44.17 2.57
CA PHE A 885 9.32 -44.72 2.32
C PHE A 885 9.28 -46.20 1.91
N CYS A 886 8.52 -47.04 2.64
CA CYS A 886 8.34 -48.45 2.29
C CYS A 886 7.39 -48.68 1.10
N SER A 887 6.90 -47.62 0.42
CA SER A 887 6.10 -47.78 -0.80
C SER A 887 6.93 -48.10 -2.05
N GLY A 888 8.23 -47.77 -2.04
CA GLY A 888 9.15 -47.99 -3.17
C GLY A 888 8.95 -47.08 -4.38
N GLU A 889 7.91 -46.24 -4.40
CA GLU A 889 7.70 -45.25 -5.46
C GLU A 889 8.59 -44.01 -5.23
N GLU A 890 9.45 -43.68 -6.19
CA GLU A 890 10.52 -42.68 -6.04
C GLU A 890 10.03 -41.32 -5.50
N GLY A 891 8.96 -40.75 -6.06
CA GLY A 891 8.38 -39.50 -5.58
C GLY A 891 7.80 -39.57 -4.16
N LYS A 892 7.19 -40.70 -3.76
CA LYS A 892 6.68 -40.91 -2.40
C LYS A 892 7.83 -41.08 -1.39
N VAL A 893 8.91 -41.73 -1.80
CA VAL A 893 10.14 -41.84 -1.02
C VAL A 893 10.75 -40.45 -0.78
N GLU A 894 10.74 -39.59 -1.80
CA GLU A 894 11.26 -38.22 -1.71
C GLU A 894 10.39 -37.29 -0.87
N ASP A 895 9.05 -37.35 -1.02
CA ASP A 895 8.12 -36.70 -0.09
C ASP A 895 8.36 -37.15 1.36
N GLY A 896 8.59 -38.45 1.57
CA GLY A 896 8.90 -39.03 2.88
C GLY A 896 10.19 -38.48 3.48
N VAL A 897 11.28 -38.47 2.71
CA VAL A 897 12.58 -37.91 3.15
C VAL A 897 12.48 -36.41 3.44
N ALA A 898 11.78 -35.64 2.59
CA ALA A 898 11.55 -34.21 2.83
C ALA A 898 10.78 -33.93 4.13
N ILE A 899 9.83 -34.79 4.51
CA ILE A 899 9.11 -34.68 5.79
C ILE A 899 10.01 -35.07 6.98
N MET A 900 10.94 -36.02 6.81
CA MET A 900 11.93 -36.31 7.86
C MET A 900 12.83 -35.11 8.14
N ASP A 901 13.43 -34.55 7.09
CA ASP A 901 14.43 -33.48 7.22
C ASP A 901 13.81 -32.14 7.63
N GLU A 902 12.59 -31.81 7.19
CA GLU A 902 11.94 -30.56 7.60
C GLU A 902 11.28 -30.60 9.00
N ALA A 903 10.84 -31.77 9.49
CA ALA A 903 9.94 -31.84 10.65
C ALA A 903 10.29 -32.89 11.70
N VAL A 904 10.56 -34.15 11.30
CA VAL A 904 10.79 -35.24 12.26
C VAL A 904 12.16 -35.12 12.92
N ILE A 905 13.23 -35.03 12.13
CA ILE A 905 14.62 -34.96 12.62
C ILE A 905 14.86 -33.68 13.44
N PRO A 906 14.46 -32.47 13.00
CA PRO A 906 14.58 -31.27 13.82
C PRO A 906 13.87 -31.37 15.18
N CYS A 907 12.68 -32.01 15.24
CA CYS A 907 11.97 -32.23 16.49
C CYS A 907 12.67 -33.25 17.40
N LEU A 908 13.20 -34.36 16.84
CA LEU A 908 13.97 -35.36 17.60
C LEU A 908 15.25 -34.75 18.20
N HIS A 909 15.94 -33.88 17.44
CA HIS A 909 17.14 -33.18 17.91
C HIS A 909 16.82 -32.12 18.97
N LEU A 910 15.74 -31.33 18.78
CA LEU A 910 15.26 -30.37 19.79
C LEU A 910 14.96 -31.08 21.12
N MET A 911 14.24 -32.20 21.07
CA MET A 911 13.92 -33.00 22.24
C MET A 911 15.19 -33.60 22.87
N SER A 912 16.12 -34.13 22.07
CA SER A 912 17.35 -34.78 22.59
C SER A 912 18.31 -33.81 23.32
N ARG A 913 18.12 -32.49 23.19
CA ARG A 913 18.86 -31.47 23.93
C ARG A 913 18.30 -31.19 25.34
N ASP A 914 17.06 -31.60 25.63
CA ASP A 914 16.37 -31.26 26.87
C ASP A 914 16.56 -32.35 27.95
N VAL A 915 17.22 -31.96 29.05
CA VAL A 915 17.48 -32.82 30.21
C VAL A 915 16.20 -33.09 31.03
N GLY A 916 15.17 -32.24 30.88
CA GLY A 916 13.90 -32.28 31.62
C GLY A 916 12.78 -33.10 30.98
N LEU A 917 13.03 -33.82 29.87
CA LEU A 917 12.00 -34.58 29.16
C LEU A 917 11.20 -35.55 30.06
N SER A 918 9.93 -35.76 29.72
CA SER A 918 9.12 -36.84 30.31
C SER A 918 9.62 -38.22 29.85
N GLN A 919 9.25 -39.27 30.58
CA GLN A 919 9.61 -40.63 30.16
C GLN A 919 8.92 -41.01 28.84
N GLU A 920 7.66 -40.61 28.65
CA GLU A 920 6.91 -40.82 27.41
C GLU A 920 7.57 -40.15 26.19
N ASP A 921 8.24 -39.00 26.36
CA ASP A 921 9.02 -38.37 25.29
C ASP A 921 10.26 -39.20 24.93
N ARG A 922 10.97 -39.74 25.93
CA ARG A 922 12.12 -40.63 25.69
C ARG A 922 11.70 -41.93 25.00
N ASP A 923 10.63 -42.56 25.50
CA ASP A 923 10.11 -43.80 24.94
C ASP A 923 9.61 -43.60 23.50
N ALA A 924 8.94 -42.48 23.19
CA ALA A 924 8.50 -42.15 21.84
C ALA A 924 9.68 -41.96 20.87
N MET A 925 10.73 -41.23 21.27
CA MET A 925 11.94 -41.07 20.45
C MET A 925 12.64 -42.40 20.20
N GLU A 926 12.78 -43.24 21.23
CA GLU A 926 13.51 -44.50 21.10
C GLU A 926 12.73 -45.55 20.30
N ASN A 927 11.40 -45.53 20.35
CA ASN A 927 10.55 -46.29 19.43
C ASN A 927 10.76 -45.87 17.97
N ILE A 928 10.86 -44.56 17.69
CA ILE A 928 11.15 -44.04 16.35
C ILE A 928 12.54 -44.48 15.86
N ARG A 929 13.58 -44.33 16.69
CA ARG A 929 14.94 -44.82 16.36
C ARG A 929 14.98 -46.33 16.11
N SER A 930 14.35 -47.10 16.99
CA SER A 930 14.25 -48.56 16.86
C SER A 930 13.54 -48.98 15.58
N HIS A 931 12.47 -48.27 15.20
CA HIS A 931 11.73 -48.53 13.97
C HIS A 931 12.61 -48.34 12.72
N TRP A 932 13.30 -47.21 12.59
CA TRP A 932 14.20 -46.95 11.46
C TRP A 932 15.43 -47.86 11.44
N CYS A 933 15.95 -48.28 12.60
CA CYS A 933 16.96 -49.34 12.69
C CYS A 933 16.43 -50.68 12.19
N CYS A 934 15.18 -51.05 12.49
CA CYS A 934 14.56 -52.27 11.99
C CYS A 934 14.31 -52.26 10.47
N CYS A 935 14.18 -51.09 9.83
CA CYS A 935 14.09 -50.98 8.37
C CYS A 935 15.36 -51.45 7.64
N LEU A 936 16.54 -51.45 8.29
CA LEU A 936 17.77 -52.04 7.72
C LEU A 936 17.68 -53.56 7.55
N SER A 937 16.75 -54.23 8.24
CA SER A 937 16.58 -55.69 8.24
C SER A 937 15.48 -56.16 7.28
N GLN A 938 14.99 -55.29 6.39
CA GLN A 938 13.95 -55.58 5.40
C GLN A 938 14.59 -55.69 4.00
N ASP A 939 14.11 -56.64 3.19
CA ASP A 939 14.52 -56.76 1.79
C ASP A 939 13.97 -55.57 0.99
N MET A 940 14.87 -54.67 0.58
CA MET A 940 14.58 -53.37 -0.05
C MET A 940 15.44 -53.17 -1.30
N ASP A 941 14.99 -52.33 -2.23
CA ASP A 941 15.78 -51.99 -3.42
C ASP A 941 17.07 -51.21 -3.07
N VAL A 942 18.11 -51.35 -3.90
CA VAL A 942 19.44 -50.79 -3.69
C VAL A 942 19.41 -49.26 -3.59
N ALA A 943 18.59 -48.57 -4.40
CA ALA A 943 18.45 -47.11 -4.33
C ALA A 943 17.78 -46.66 -3.02
N LEU A 944 16.79 -47.43 -2.55
CA LEU A 944 16.07 -47.16 -1.30
C LEU A 944 16.95 -47.47 -0.06
N GLN A 945 17.76 -48.53 -0.12
CA GLN A 945 18.76 -48.85 0.90
C GLN A 945 19.85 -47.77 1.01
N ALA A 946 20.26 -47.17 -0.11
CA ALA A 946 21.17 -46.03 -0.12
C ALA A 946 20.55 -44.78 0.54
N LYS A 947 19.32 -44.39 0.14
CA LYS A 947 18.57 -43.28 0.78
C LYS A 947 18.36 -43.52 2.28
N LEU A 948 18.13 -44.76 2.72
CA LEU A 948 18.03 -45.13 4.15
C LEU A 948 19.37 -44.98 4.90
N ALA A 949 20.48 -45.38 4.29
CA ALA A 949 21.81 -45.29 4.90
C ALA A 949 22.29 -43.83 5.10
N GLU A 950 21.81 -42.90 4.28
CA GLU A 950 22.06 -41.46 4.42
C GLU A 950 21.15 -40.79 5.48
N LEU A 951 19.93 -41.29 5.62
CA LEU A 951 18.94 -40.79 6.59
C LEU A 951 19.26 -41.23 8.03
N LEU A 952 19.60 -42.51 8.22
CA LEU A 952 19.68 -43.12 9.55
C LEU A 952 20.68 -42.43 10.52
N PRO A 953 21.89 -42.01 10.10
CA PRO A 953 22.81 -41.28 10.98
C PRO A 953 22.20 -40.01 11.58
N ARG A 954 21.35 -39.31 10.80
CA ARG A 954 20.67 -38.07 11.23
C ARG A 954 19.53 -38.33 12.22
N VAL A 955 18.89 -39.50 12.16
CA VAL A 955 17.86 -39.93 13.13
C VAL A 955 18.48 -40.38 14.46
N LEU A 956 19.69 -40.93 14.42
CA LEU A 956 20.39 -41.49 15.59
C LEU A 956 21.28 -40.46 16.32
N ASP A 957 22.07 -39.65 15.61
CA ASP A 957 22.91 -38.61 16.22
C ASP A 957 22.15 -37.27 16.33
N GLY A 958 21.87 -36.85 17.56
CA GLY A 958 21.31 -35.54 17.89
C GLY A 958 22.32 -34.52 18.44
N SER A 959 23.63 -34.81 18.37
CA SER A 959 24.68 -34.06 19.09
C SER A 959 25.48 -33.09 18.22
N THR A 960 25.50 -33.27 16.89
CA THR A 960 26.41 -32.56 15.97
C THR A 960 25.77 -31.44 15.14
N GLY A 961 24.43 -31.41 15.04
CA GLY A 961 23.69 -30.44 14.22
C GLY A 961 23.22 -29.19 14.97
N ALA A 962 23.28 -28.04 14.31
CA ALA A 962 22.48 -26.87 14.69
C ALA A 962 21.04 -27.08 14.19
N VAL A 963 20.10 -27.35 15.10
CA VAL A 963 18.68 -27.48 14.76
C VAL A 963 18.16 -26.18 14.17
N VAL A 964 17.78 -26.21 12.90
CA VAL A 964 17.03 -25.16 12.24
C VAL A 964 15.60 -25.65 12.08
N LEU A 965 14.72 -25.26 13.00
CA LEU A 965 13.28 -25.42 12.77
C LEU A 965 12.88 -24.51 11.60
N LYS A 966 12.02 -24.99 10.72
CA LYS A 966 11.47 -24.18 9.62
C LYS A 966 10.58 -23.08 10.21
N ASP A 967 10.83 -21.81 9.88
CA ASP A 967 10.04 -20.67 10.39
C ASP A 967 8.52 -20.93 10.19
N PRO A 968 7.69 -20.74 11.22
CA PRO A 968 6.25 -20.94 11.09
C PRO A 968 5.65 -19.82 10.24
N PRO A 969 4.58 -20.09 9.46
CA PRO A 969 3.81 -19.03 8.80
C PRO A 969 3.38 -17.95 9.79
N LYS A 970 3.45 -16.68 9.38
CA LYS A 970 3.15 -15.53 10.26
C LYS A 970 1.65 -15.42 10.55
N VAL A 971 1.20 -16.10 11.60
CA VAL A 971 -0.15 -15.96 12.15
C VAL A 971 -0.34 -14.53 12.68
N GLN A 972 -1.28 -13.78 12.13
CA GLN A 972 -1.61 -12.44 12.64
C GLN A 972 -2.56 -12.57 13.84
N VAL A 973 -2.02 -12.44 15.06
CA VAL A 973 -2.81 -12.40 16.31
C VAL A 973 -2.50 -11.11 17.05
N ASN A 974 -3.25 -10.06 16.74
CA ASN A 974 -2.98 -8.72 17.28
C ASN A 974 -3.51 -8.56 18.73
N GLN A 975 -4.72 -9.06 19.00
CA GLN A 975 -5.46 -8.75 20.22
C GLN A 975 -5.33 -9.84 21.31
N ALA A 976 -5.67 -9.48 22.56
CA ALA A 976 -5.62 -10.39 23.71
C ALA A 976 -6.92 -11.22 23.86
N HIS A 977 -8.07 -10.64 23.53
CA HIS A 977 -9.38 -11.29 23.64
C HIS A 977 -9.48 -12.54 22.75
N ASP A 978 -8.96 -12.48 21.51
CA ASP A 978 -8.87 -13.60 20.56
C ASP A 978 -8.22 -14.84 21.20
N LEU A 979 -7.09 -14.65 21.90
CA LEU A 979 -6.36 -15.75 22.52
C LEU A 979 -7.15 -16.44 23.64
N CYS A 980 -7.90 -15.68 24.45
CA CYS A 980 -8.78 -16.26 25.47
C CYS A 980 -9.93 -17.06 24.84
N SER A 981 -10.60 -16.49 23.84
CA SER A 981 -11.73 -17.12 23.14
C SER A 981 -11.30 -18.38 22.37
N ARG A 982 -10.14 -18.33 21.69
CA ARG A 982 -9.56 -19.50 21.01
C ARG A 982 -9.08 -20.57 21.97
N LEU A 983 -8.50 -20.20 23.12
CA LEU A 983 -8.13 -21.18 24.15
C LEU A 983 -9.34 -21.97 24.62
N ALA A 984 -10.43 -21.29 24.99
CA ALA A 984 -11.66 -21.94 25.41
C ALA A 984 -12.23 -22.86 24.31
N ALA A 985 -12.39 -22.35 23.07
CA ALA A 985 -12.98 -23.11 21.97
C ALA A 985 -12.14 -24.32 21.53
N VAL A 986 -10.81 -24.17 21.41
CA VAL A 986 -9.89 -25.26 21.03
C VAL A 986 -9.85 -26.32 22.13
N MET A 987 -9.79 -25.91 23.40
CA MET A 987 -9.72 -26.85 24.52
C MET A 987 -11.06 -27.53 24.79
N GLU A 988 -12.21 -26.86 24.63
CA GLU A 988 -13.53 -27.49 24.65
C GLU A 988 -13.66 -28.53 23.53
N SER A 989 -13.29 -28.17 22.30
CA SER A 989 -13.31 -29.09 21.15
C SER A 989 -12.41 -30.32 21.38
N ILE A 990 -11.22 -30.13 21.96
CA ILE A 990 -10.31 -31.22 22.36
C ILE A 990 -10.93 -32.16 23.41
N HIS A 991 -11.60 -31.62 24.43
CA HIS A 991 -12.20 -32.44 25.49
C HIS A 991 -13.45 -33.17 24.99
N ASN A 992 -14.31 -32.50 24.21
CA ASN A 992 -15.52 -33.09 23.64
C ASN A 992 -15.22 -34.18 22.60
N ALA A 993 -14.12 -34.06 21.83
CA ALA A 993 -13.65 -35.10 20.93
C ALA A 993 -13.12 -36.37 21.65
N ALA A 994 -12.87 -36.31 22.96
CA ALA A 994 -12.26 -37.41 23.72
C ALA A 994 -13.26 -38.37 24.39
N VAL A 995 -14.58 -38.07 24.40
CA VAL A 995 -15.58 -38.87 25.13
C VAL A 995 -16.77 -39.28 24.24
N VAL A 996 -16.54 -40.25 23.36
CA VAL A 996 -17.60 -41.08 22.76
C VAL A 996 -17.27 -42.57 22.92
N THR A 997 -17.17 -43.02 24.18
CA THR A 997 -17.25 -44.45 24.50
C THR A 997 -18.71 -44.89 24.50
N VAL A 998 -19.12 -45.62 23.45
CA VAL A 998 -20.46 -46.24 23.42
C VAL A 998 -20.44 -47.51 24.27
N LYS A 999 -21.09 -47.40 25.44
CA LYS A 999 -21.09 -48.31 26.61
C LYS A 999 -19.90 -48.18 27.54
#